data_AF-A0A847BXV8-F1
#
_entry.id   AF-A0A847BXV8-F1
#
_cell.length_a   1.000
_cell.length_b   1.000
_cell.length_c   1.000
_cell.angle_alpha   90.00
_cell.angle_beta   90.00
_cell.angle_gamma   90.00
#
_symmetry.space_group_name_H-M   'P 1'
#
loop_
_entity.id
_entity.type
_entity.pdbx_description
1 polymer ?
#
loop_
_entity_poly.entity_id
_entity_poly.type
_entity_poly.pdbx_seq_one_letter_code
_entity_poly.pdbx_strand_id
1 'polypeptide(L)'
;ERDAILLSEGEKAQQSLDIERGELFRCLWFDFGDEPGRLLWIIHHLAVDGVSWRILIPDLQEACEGRPLPDKTIPWTAWASQLTKVAGTKKVELPFWREIVEHSGQLLKAGAPAVTTHDESFTVELDEEETRSLLTAAPAAYHASPEDLLLAALCLGLERWTGNSLAEGVLINLEGHGRENLIAGADPSRTVGWFTSLYPVRLRTGRDISDTLITIKEALHDIPGRGVGYGLLRYQGHEELACEPQVAFNYLGRFTNLENATAWSLSGEAHGSPVASSWKQNALFDINAVIAGDRLQFHLSWPSEVFDRDEMARLRSIVGKALREVLAHCREASPTFTPSDFPLVKPSRKILSGLQRKYASLGDILPLTPLQQGLLFHSLEDREAYQVQLRFRMEGNLDPERFRRAWQQAVDRHDLLRMAVPEGETSFMVIVDEVQIPWRYADWRREKNPNRKVEAFLQTDREEGFDLSRPPLLRLSLFRVADQAWEAVFNSHHILLDGWSLSQVMADVMTLYAGDEPGRPLPFADYTEWLREKDTAVSLAWWQGALAGFDRPNHIDLPAGKGGEGFGETVLHLDSELSHHLQRAARDLKTTPGILLQTVWGNLVSRITGDSDVVFGNVVSGRPAEIPGIERMVGLFINTVPVRIATQDKSFKELVAELTEVQGERQEH
;
A
#
# COMPACT_ATOMS: atom_id res chain seq x y z
N GLU A 1 -5.09 32.88 45.43
CA GLU A 1 -5.75 34.06 44.80
C GLU A 1 -5.61 34.02 43.29
N ARG A 2 -4.38 33.95 42.76
CA ARG A 2 -4.10 33.71 41.32
C ARG A 2 -4.93 32.59 40.69
N ASP A 3 -4.89 31.38 41.25
CA ASP A 3 -5.66 30.24 40.71
C ASP A 3 -7.17 30.48 40.71
N ALA A 4 -7.67 31.23 41.69
CA ALA A 4 -9.10 31.59 41.76
C ALA A 4 -9.47 32.63 40.69
N ILE A 5 -8.57 33.55 40.34
CA ILE A 5 -8.76 34.52 39.25
C ILE A 5 -8.73 33.80 37.91
N LEU A 6 -7.74 32.94 37.68
CA LEU A 6 -7.63 32.12 36.46
C LEU A 6 -8.91 31.29 36.26
N LEU A 7 -9.37 30.61 37.30
CA LEU A 7 -10.60 29.82 37.29
C LEU A 7 -11.83 30.70 37.00
N SER A 8 -12.01 31.80 37.74
CA SER A 8 -13.22 32.63 37.64
C SER A 8 -13.32 33.39 36.32
N GLU A 9 -12.23 34.02 35.87
CA GLU A 9 -12.22 34.75 34.58
C GLU A 9 -12.22 33.79 33.40
N GLY A 10 -11.56 32.63 33.51
CA GLY A 10 -11.64 31.57 32.51
C GLY A 10 -13.06 31.02 32.35
N GLU A 11 -13.76 30.76 33.45
CA GLU A 11 -15.15 30.30 33.43
C GLU A 11 -16.11 31.35 32.82
N LYS A 12 -15.98 32.63 33.20
CA LYS A 12 -16.74 33.72 32.57
C LYS A 12 -16.48 33.80 31.07
N ALA A 13 -15.22 33.68 30.64
CA ALA A 13 -14.86 33.73 29.23
C ALA A 13 -15.45 32.56 28.44
N GLN A 14 -15.40 31.35 28.99
CA GLN A 14 -16.00 30.16 28.36
C GLN A 14 -17.53 30.30 28.26
N GLN A 15 -18.20 30.79 29.31
CA GLN A 15 -19.64 31.05 29.31
C GLN A 15 -20.05 32.19 28.37
N SER A 16 -19.12 33.07 27.98
CA SER A 16 -19.40 34.19 27.09
C SER A 16 -19.41 33.83 25.60
N LEU A 17 -19.13 32.58 25.23
CA LEU A 17 -19.22 32.13 23.85
C LEU A 17 -20.69 32.10 23.41
N ASP A 18 -20.97 32.64 22.22
CA ASP A 18 -22.32 32.72 21.66
C ASP A 18 -22.30 32.29 20.20
N ILE A 19 -22.88 31.12 19.92
CA ILE A 19 -22.92 30.53 18.57
C ILE A 19 -23.80 31.34 17.63
N GLU A 20 -24.93 31.89 18.11
CA GLU A 20 -25.87 32.64 17.29
C GLU A 20 -25.28 33.98 16.83
N ARG A 21 -24.45 34.60 17.69
CA ARG A 21 -23.73 35.84 17.37
C ARG A 21 -22.40 35.61 16.65
N GLY A 22 -21.96 34.36 16.49
CA GLY A 22 -20.67 34.02 15.91
C GLY A 22 -19.47 34.32 16.83
N GLU A 23 -19.72 34.50 18.12
CA GLU A 23 -18.70 34.76 19.15
C GLU A 23 -18.12 33.43 19.65
N LEU A 24 -17.46 32.70 18.76
CA LEU A 24 -16.90 31.36 19.01
C LEU A 24 -15.49 31.38 19.60
N PHE A 25 -14.98 32.56 19.94
CA PHE A 25 -13.57 32.77 20.22
C PHE A 25 -13.33 33.77 21.36
N ARG A 26 -12.46 33.40 22.32
CA ARG A 26 -11.95 34.28 23.38
C ARG A 26 -10.46 34.02 23.64
N CYS A 27 -9.77 35.08 24.04
CA CYS A 27 -8.38 35.02 24.45
C CYS A 27 -8.19 35.93 25.66
N LEU A 28 -7.53 35.41 26.70
CA LEU A 28 -7.20 36.16 27.90
C LEU A 28 -5.70 36.09 28.14
N TRP A 29 -5.09 37.23 28.42
CA TRP A 29 -3.72 37.34 28.88
C TRP A 29 -3.72 37.72 30.36
N PHE A 30 -3.17 36.82 31.19
CA PHE A 30 -2.95 37.06 32.61
C PHE A 30 -1.50 37.48 32.80
N ASP A 31 -1.31 38.76 33.08
CA ASP A 31 0.00 39.34 33.38
C ASP A 31 0.37 39.11 34.85
N PHE A 32 1.51 38.46 35.07
CA PHE A 32 2.05 38.19 36.41
C PHE A 32 3.34 38.97 36.68
N GLY A 33 3.64 40.02 35.91
CA GLY A 33 4.79 40.88 36.08
C GLY A 33 6.10 40.18 35.75
N ASP A 34 6.94 39.94 36.76
CA ASP A 34 8.26 39.33 36.58
C ASP A 34 8.21 37.80 36.32
N GLU A 35 7.06 37.17 36.54
CA GLU A 35 6.83 35.76 36.19
C GLU A 35 6.28 35.62 34.76
N PRO A 36 6.51 34.48 34.09
CA PRO A 36 5.86 34.19 32.82
C PRO A 36 4.34 34.33 32.96
N GLY A 37 3.72 35.14 32.10
CA GLY A 37 2.26 35.30 32.06
C GLY A 37 1.54 34.02 31.63
N ARG A 38 0.20 34.05 31.62
CA ARG A 38 -0.62 32.95 31.11
C ARG A 38 -1.51 33.43 29.97
N LEU A 39 -1.47 32.70 28.88
CA LEU A 39 -2.40 32.86 27.77
C LEU A 39 -3.46 31.78 27.86
N LEU A 40 -4.72 32.17 28.09
CA LEU A 40 -5.86 31.28 28.00
C LEU A 40 -6.54 31.48 26.64
N TRP A 41 -6.50 30.43 25.82
CA TRP A 41 -7.04 30.45 24.47
C TRP A 41 -8.30 29.56 24.42
N ILE A 42 -9.46 30.15 24.19
CA ILE A 42 -10.77 29.47 24.24
C ILE A 42 -11.40 29.55 22.87
N ILE A 43 -11.72 28.40 22.29
CA ILE A 43 -12.37 28.31 20.98
C ILE A 43 -13.48 27.28 21.05
N HIS A 44 -14.68 27.64 20.58
CA HIS A 44 -15.79 26.72 20.51
C HIS A 44 -15.47 25.57 19.53
N HIS A 45 -15.83 24.34 19.87
CA HIS A 45 -15.50 23.14 19.10
C HIS A 45 -16.14 23.10 17.68
N LEU A 46 -17.09 24.00 17.39
CA LEU A 46 -17.62 24.22 16.03
C LEU A 46 -16.59 24.87 15.09
N ALA A 47 -15.60 25.56 15.63
CA ALA A 47 -14.58 26.27 14.87
C ALA A 47 -13.23 25.53 14.82
N VAL A 48 -12.99 24.58 15.72
CA VAL A 48 -11.70 23.87 15.85
C VAL A 48 -11.88 22.42 16.29
N ASP A 49 -10.85 21.64 16.06
CA ASP A 49 -10.67 20.28 16.61
C ASP A 49 -9.27 20.10 17.21
N GLY A 50 -8.99 18.92 17.75
CA GLY A 50 -7.69 18.60 18.36
C GLY A 50 -6.49 18.84 17.44
N VAL A 51 -6.62 18.60 16.13
CA VAL A 51 -5.55 18.82 15.15
C VAL A 51 -5.38 20.31 14.84
N SER A 52 -6.45 21.11 14.88
CA SER A 52 -6.38 22.57 14.68
C SER A 52 -5.40 23.24 15.65
N TRP A 53 -5.28 22.74 16.88
CA TRP A 53 -4.30 23.23 17.86
C TRP A 53 -2.85 23.01 17.44
N ARG A 54 -2.56 21.97 16.65
CA ARG A 54 -1.23 21.70 16.10
C ARG A 54 -0.81 22.69 15.01
N ILE A 55 -1.77 23.42 14.46
CA ILE A 55 -1.56 24.48 13.47
C ILE A 55 -1.51 25.82 14.19
N LEU A 56 -2.51 26.09 15.02
CA LEU A 56 -2.71 27.35 15.71
C LEU A 56 -1.57 27.69 16.69
N ILE A 57 -1.05 26.71 17.45
CA ILE A 57 -0.01 26.97 18.44
C ILE A 57 1.32 27.37 17.77
N PRO A 58 1.89 26.58 16.83
CA PRO A 58 3.10 27.01 16.12
C PRO A 58 2.91 28.33 15.36
N ASP A 59 1.78 28.51 14.65
CA ASP A 59 1.52 29.74 13.91
C ASP A 59 1.45 30.97 14.84
N LEU A 60 0.91 30.82 16.05
CA LEU A 60 0.95 31.88 17.06
C LEU A 60 2.37 32.20 17.53
N GLN A 61 3.22 31.17 17.71
CA GLN A 61 4.63 31.37 18.10
C GLN A 61 5.40 32.10 17.00
N GLU A 62 5.27 31.65 15.75
CA GLU A 62 5.86 32.29 14.57
C GLU A 62 5.43 33.76 14.46
N ALA A 63 4.13 34.03 14.61
CA ALA A 63 3.59 35.39 14.56
C ALA A 63 4.13 36.28 15.69
N CYS A 64 4.24 35.75 16.92
CA CYS A 64 4.81 36.48 18.06
C CYS A 64 6.29 36.82 17.84
N GLU A 65 7.03 35.93 17.17
CA GLU A 65 8.46 36.09 16.87
C GLU A 65 8.69 36.90 15.58
N GLY A 66 7.62 37.39 14.92
CA GLY A 66 7.70 38.18 13.69
C GLY A 66 8.14 37.39 12.46
N ARG A 67 8.02 36.06 12.50
CA ARG A 67 8.34 35.17 11.38
C ARG A 67 7.13 35.02 10.43
N PRO A 68 7.37 34.78 9.12
CA PRO A 68 6.30 34.59 8.16
C PRO A 68 5.56 33.27 8.43
N LEU A 69 4.23 33.31 8.37
CA LEU A 69 3.41 32.10 8.47
C LEU A 69 3.48 31.28 7.18
N PRO A 70 3.34 29.94 7.27
CA PRO A 70 3.21 29.09 6.09
C PRO A 70 2.03 29.47 5.20
N ASP A 71 2.09 29.03 3.93
CA ASP A 71 1.01 29.26 2.97
C ASP A 71 -0.33 28.66 3.43
N LYS A 72 -1.43 29.31 3.03
CA LYS A 72 -2.79 28.85 3.32
C LYS A 72 -3.12 27.63 2.47
N THR A 73 -3.71 26.63 3.11
CA THR A 73 -4.33 25.47 2.45
C THR A 73 -5.79 25.74 2.09
N ILE A 74 -6.54 24.70 1.67
CA ILE A 74 -7.95 24.86 1.28
C ILE A 74 -8.79 25.47 2.43
N PRO A 75 -9.62 26.49 2.18
CA PRO A 75 -10.54 27.00 3.21
C PRO A 75 -11.54 25.93 3.67
N TRP A 76 -11.86 25.88 4.97
CA TRP A 76 -12.81 24.90 5.52
C TRP A 76 -14.17 24.93 4.81
N THR A 77 -14.70 26.10 4.49
CA THR A 77 -15.99 26.23 3.78
C THR A 77 -15.94 25.65 2.35
N ALA A 78 -14.81 25.83 1.65
CA ALA A 78 -14.61 25.28 0.32
C ALA A 78 -14.50 23.74 0.37
N TRP A 79 -13.82 23.20 1.39
CA TRP A 79 -13.78 21.76 1.65
C TRP A 79 -15.17 21.21 2.00
N ALA A 80 -15.86 21.82 2.97
CA ALA A 80 -17.17 21.38 3.44
C ALA A 80 -18.23 21.39 2.32
N SER A 81 -18.23 22.41 1.45
CA SER A 81 -19.18 22.51 0.33
C SER A 81 -19.07 21.36 -0.69
N GLN A 82 -17.93 20.66 -0.72
CA GLN A 82 -17.69 19.55 -1.65
C GLN A 82 -18.09 18.19 -1.06
N LEU A 83 -18.28 18.10 0.27
CA LEU A 83 -18.64 16.84 0.94
C LEU A 83 -19.97 16.25 0.48
N THR A 84 -20.92 17.09 0.03
CA THR A 84 -22.19 16.61 -0.56
C THR A 84 -21.96 15.82 -1.85
N LYS A 85 -20.96 16.20 -2.66
CA LYS A 85 -20.61 15.44 -3.87
C LYS A 85 -19.89 14.15 -3.51
N VAL A 86 -18.99 14.21 -2.52
CA VAL A 86 -18.24 13.04 -2.03
C VAL A 86 -19.17 11.97 -1.46
N ALA A 87 -20.20 12.34 -0.68
CA ALA A 87 -21.13 11.37 -0.12
C ALA A 87 -21.81 10.46 -1.16
N GLY A 88 -22.06 11.00 -2.37
CA GLY A 88 -22.59 10.22 -3.49
C GLY A 88 -21.68 9.07 -3.93
N THR A 89 -20.35 9.28 -3.89
CA THR A 89 -19.36 8.24 -4.24
C THR A 89 -19.19 7.21 -3.13
N LYS A 90 -19.55 7.55 -1.89
CA LYS A 90 -19.45 6.66 -0.72
C LYS A 90 -20.56 5.63 -0.60
N LYS A 91 -21.58 5.66 -1.47
CA LYS A 91 -22.70 4.69 -1.44
C LYS A 91 -22.25 3.23 -1.58
N VAL A 92 -21.08 2.98 -2.16
CA VAL A 92 -20.47 1.64 -2.23
C VAL A 92 -20.17 1.06 -0.83
N GLU A 93 -20.01 1.90 0.18
CA GLU A 93 -19.74 1.51 1.58
C GLU A 93 -21.03 1.14 2.36
N LEU A 94 -22.23 1.38 1.80
CA LEU A 94 -23.50 1.14 2.51
C LEU A 94 -23.68 -0.31 3.01
N PRO A 95 -23.36 -1.37 2.24
CA PRO A 95 -23.49 -2.74 2.74
C PRO A 95 -22.65 -2.99 4.00
N PHE A 96 -21.43 -2.45 4.01
CA PHE A 96 -20.50 -2.56 5.14
C PHE A 96 -21.05 -1.86 6.40
N TRP A 97 -21.51 -0.61 6.26
CA TRP A 97 -22.05 0.14 7.40
C TRP A 97 -23.34 -0.47 7.94
N ARG A 98 -24.21 -1.01 7.07
CA ARG A 98 -25.42 -1.73 7.47
C ARG A 98 -25.09 -2.98 8.29
N GLU A 99 -24.10 -3.76 7.88
CA GLU A 99 -23.66 -4.93 8.64
C GLU A 99 -23.19 -4.56 10.05
N ILE A 100 -22.44 -3.46 10.19
CA ILE A 100 -21.95 -2.98 11.49
C ILE A 100 -23.13 -2.59 12.40
N VAL A 101 -24.09 -1.80 11.91
CA VAL A 101 -25.19 -1.29 12.74
C VAL A 101 -26.23 -2.35 13.08
N GLU A 102 -26.43 -3.35 12.20
CA GLU A 102 -27.32 -4.49 12.46
C GLU A 102 -26.80 -5.37 13.62
N HIS A 103 -25.49 -5.35 13.87
CA HIS A 103 -24.85 -6.20 14.88
C HIS A 103 -24.18 -5.36 15.96
N SER A 104 -24.99 -4.68 16.78
CA SER A 104 -24.54 -3.83 17.89
C SER A 104 -23.69 -4.54 18.95
N GLY A 105 -23.66 -5.87 18.94
CA GLY A 105 -22.92 -6.68 19.90
C GLY A 105 -23.46 -6.52 21.32
N GLN A 106 -22.57 -6.73 22.30
CA GLN A 106 -22.87 -6.63 23.71
C GLN A 106 -22.93 -5.16 24.16
N LEU A 107 -23.98 -4.83 24.93
CA LEU A 107 -24.09 -3.57 25.66
C LEU A 107 -23.32 -3.64 26.99
N LEU A 108 -22.68 -2.53 27.38
CA LEU A 108 -22.09 -2.38 28.72
C LEU A 108 -23.16 -2.42 29.81
N LYS A 109 -24.27 -1.71 29.59
CA LYS A 109 -25.39 -1.64 30.53
C LYS A 109 -26.72 -1.57 29.79
N ALA A 110 -27.47 -2.67 29.83
CA ALA A 110 -28.80 -2.72 29.24
C ALA A 110 -29.77 -1.76 29.98
N GLY A 111 -30.54 -0.99 29.23
CA GLY A 111 -31.53 -0.05 29.77
C GLY A 111 -30.96 1.22 30.42
N ALA A 112 -29.67 1.51 30.20
CA ALA A 112 -29.09 2.78 30.61
C ALA A 112 -29.74 3.97 29.84
N PRO A 113 -29.74 5.19 30.41
CA PRO A 113 -30.23 6.36 29.70
C PRO A 113 -29.47 6.59 28.39
N ALA A 114 -30.18 7.03 27.34
CA ALA A 114 -29.58 7.33 26.04
C ALA A 114 -28.62 8.53 26.08
N VAL A 115 -28.81 9.43 27.04
CA VAL A 115 -27.93 10.57 27.29
C VAL A 115 -27.69 10.76 28.77
N THR A 116 -26.43 10.95 29.17
CA THR A 116 -25.99 11.04 30.58
C THR A 116 -25.03 12.21 30.78
N THR A 117 -24.84 12.65 32.01
CA THR A 117 -23.83 13.67 32.35
C THR A 117 -22.58 12.97 32.87
N HIS A 118 -21.43 13.23 32.26
CA HIS A 118 -20.16 12.68 32.74
C HIS A 118 -19.59 13.59 33.82
N ASP A 119 -19.61 13.11 35.06
CA ASP A 119 -19.24 13.86 36.26
C ASP A 119 -18.07 13.23 37.03
N GLU A 120 -17.67 12.01 36.67
CA GLU A 120 -16.56 11.29 37.25
C GLU A 120 -15.58 10.82 36.17
N SER A 121 -14.31 10.68 36.54
CA SER A 121 -13.27 10.18 35.63
C SER A 121 -12.09 9.53 36.37
N PHE A 122 -11.32 8.74 35.63
CA PHE A 122 -10.04 8.22 36.08
C PHE A 122 -9.03 8.21 34.94
N THR A 123 -7.75 8.20 35.30
CA THR A 123 -6.65 8.05 34.35
C THR A 123 -5.83 6.79 34.66
N VAL A 124 -5.54 6.00 33.63
CA VAL A 124 -4.50 4.98 33.65
C VAL A 124 -3.29 5.56 32.94
N GLU A 125 -2.15 5.57 33.61
CA GLU A 125 -0.90 6.05 33.06
C GLU A 125 0.07 4.89 32.79
N LEU A 126 0.75 4.97 31.66
CA LEU A 126 1.95 4.19 31.38
C LEU A 126 3.17 5.07 31.59
N ASP A 127 4.22 4.51 32.19
CA ASP A 127 5.48 5.24 32.31
C ASP A 127 6.18 5.41 30.94
N GLU A 128 7.33 6.08 30.94
CA GLU A 128 8.08 6.36 29.71
C GLU A 128 8.60 5.09 29.02
N GLU A 129 8.91 4.02 29.77
CA GLU A 129 9.37 2.76 29.19
C GLU A 129 8.22 1.96 28.58
N GLU A 130 7.12 1.86 29.31
CA GLU A 130 5.87 1.26 28.84
C GLU A 130 5.35 1.98 27.60
N THR A 131 5.36 3.32 27.60
CA THR A 131 4.94 4.15 26.46
C THR A 131 5.87 4.00 25.27
N ARG A 132 7.19 3.94 25.48
CA ARG A 132 8.14 3.63 24.39
C ARG A 132 7.87 2.26 23.79
N SER A 133 7.62 1.25 24.63
CA SER A 133 7.28 -0.09 24.18
C SER A 133 5.97 -0.12 23.38
N LEU A 134 4.95 0.63 23.79
CA LEU A 134 3.70 0.79 23.01
C LEU A 134 4.00 1.31 21.60
N LEU A 135 4.95 2.22 21.48
CA LEU A 135 5.32 2.88 20.23
C LEU A 135 6.31 2.07 19.35
N THR A 136 7.03 1.10 19.92
CA THR A 136 8.08 0.36 19.18
C THR A 136 7.84 -1.15 19.08
N ALA A 137 7.43 -1.81 20.16
CA ALA A 137 7.31 -3.26 20.19
C ALA A 137 6.10 -3.74 19.35
N ALA A 138 5.01 -2.96 19.35
CA ALA A 138 3.81 -3.28 18.58
C ALA A 138 3.99 -3.19 17.06
N PRO A 139 4.57 -2.10 16.50
CA PRO A 139 4.94 -2.07 15.10
C PRO A 139 5.88 -3.22 14.69
N ALA A 140 6.81 -3.60 15.57
CA ALA A 140 7.76 -4.68 15.30
C ALA A 140 7.15 -6.09 15.32
N ALA A 141 6.19 -6.34 16.23
CA ALA A 141 5.60 -7.67 16.40
C ALA A 141 4.45 -7.96 15.43
N TYR A 142 3.61 -6.97 15.12
CA TYR A 142 2.36 -7.18 14.38
C TYR A 142 2.09 -6.14 13.30
N HIS A 143 3.03 -5.21 13.05
CA HIS A 143 2.79 -4.00 12.24
C HIS A 143 1.56 -3.22 12.73
N ALA A 144 1.30 -3.28 14.03
CA ALA A 144 0.11 -2.71 14.66
C ALA A 144 0.37 -1.26 15.10
N SER A 145 -0.68 -0.45 15.04
CA SER A 145 -0.69 0.91 15.57
C SER A 145 -0.84 0.91 17.11
N PRO A 146 -0.45 1.99 17.80
CA PRO A 146 -0.76 2.15 19.22
C PRO A 146 -2.27 2.05 19.51
N GLU A 147 -3.12 2.58 18.63
CA GLU A 147 -4.58 2.52 18.75
C GLU A 147 -5.09 1.06 18.78
N ASP A 148 -4.53 0.19 17.92
CA ASP A 148 -4.88 -1.24 17.88
C ASP A 148 -4.66 -1.91 19.26
N LEU A 149 -3.54 -1.57 19.92
CA LEU A 149 -3.19 -2.10 21.23
C LEU A 149 -4.08 -1.56 22.35
N LEU A 150 -4.39 -0.26 22.30
CA LEU A 150 -5.25 0.38 23.29
C LEU A 150 -6.66 -0.22 23.22
N LEU A 151 -7.18 -0.41 22.01
CA LEU A 151 -8.47 -1.05 21.78
C LEU A 151 -8.44 -2.54 22.14
N ALA A 152 -7.35 -3.26 21.89
CA ALA A 152 -7.18 -4.63 22.35
C ALA A 152 -7.18 -4.76 23.87
N ALA A 153 -6.44 -3.91 24.56
CA ALA A 153 -6.43 -3.87 26.01
C ALA A 153 -7.78 -3.45 26.59
N LEU A 154 -8.48 -2.51 25.95
CA LEU A 154 -9.83 -2.10 26.34
C LEU A 154 -10.82 -3.25 26.20
N CYS A 155 -10.86 -3.92 25.05
CA CYS A 155 -11.76 -5.06 24.83
C CYS A 155 -11.47 -6.21 25.82
N LEU A 156 -10.20 -6.59 26.02
CA LEU A 156 -9.82 -7.58 27.03
C LEU A 156 -10.23 -7.14 28.44
N GLY A 157 -10.09 -5.84 28.74
CA GLY A 157 -10.49 -5.27 30.02
C GLY A 157 -12.01 -5.31 30.25
N LEU A 158 -12.79 -4.96 29.23
CA LEU A 158 -14.27 -4.99 29.26
C LEU A 158 -14.81 -6.42 29.38
N GLU A 159 -14.25 -7.39 28.66
CA GLU A 159 -14.62 -8.81 28.79
C GLU A 159 -14.38 -9.32 30.22
N ARG A 160 -13.21 -9.01 30.81
CA ARG A 160 -12.86 -9.41 32.18
C ARG A 160 -13.68 -8.70 33.24
N TRP A 161 -14.02 -7.43 33.02
CA TRP A 161 -14.79 -6.62 33.96
C TRP A 161 -16.27 -7.02 33.96
N THR A 162 -16.87 -7.22 32.79
CA THR A 162 -18.28 -7.65 32.67
C THR A 162 -18.47 -9.14 32.98
N GLY A 163 -17.42 -9.95 32.82
CA GLY A 163 -17.48 -11.40 32.95
C GLY A 163 -18.23 -12.10 31.79
N ASN A 164 -18.63 -11.34 30.77
CA ASN A 164 -19.32 -11.84 29.59
C ASN A 164 -18.35 -11.89 28.42
N SER A 165 -18.48 -12.92 27.57
CA SER A 165 -17.62 -13.03 26.40
C SER A 165 -17.92 -11.95 25.37
N LEU A 166 -16.87 -11.31 24.84
CA LEU A 166 -16.97 -10.36 23.73
C LEU A 166 -16.86 -11.04 22.35
N ALA A 167 -17.19 -12.34 22.25
CA ALA A 167 -17.18 -13.07 20.98
C ALA A 167 -18.16 -12.50 19.94
N GLU A 168 -19.35 -12.03 20.38
CA GLU A 168 -20.32 -11.35 19.50
C GLU A 168 -19.88 -9.92 19.16
N GLY A 169 -18.97 -9.36 19.96
CA GLY A 169 -18.36 -8.05 19.82
C GLY A 169 -19.00 -6.97 20.68
N VAL A 170 -18.38 -5.79 20.72
CA VAL A 170 -18.90 -4.56 21.31
C VAL A 170 -18.80 -3.45 20.28
N LEU A 171 -19.84 -2.62 20.19
CA LEU A 171 -19.81 -1.45 19.33
C LEU A 171 -19.10 -0.30 20.05
N ILE A 172 -18.03 0.22 19.45
CA ILE A 172 -17.27 1.37 19.93
C ILE A 172 -17.38 2.46 18.88
N ASN A 173 -17.70 3.69 19.29
CA ASN A 173 -17.66 4.85 18.42
C ASN A 173 -16.22 5.40 18.40
N LEU A 174 -15.52 5.25 17.27
CA LEU A 174 -14.19 5.81 17.10
C LEU A 174 -14.25 7.24 16.60
N GLU A 175 -13.32 8.06 17.10
CA GLU A 175 -13.07 9.39 16.61
C GLU A 175 -11.82 9.43 15.73
N GLY A 176 -12.01 9.76 14.46
CA GLY A 176 -10.93 10.05 13.52
C GLY A 176 -10.75 11.55 13.30
N HIS A 177 -9.60 11.96 12.78
CA HIS A 177 -9.34 13.37 12.47
C HIS A 177 -10.14 13.91 11.29
N GLY A 178 -10.73 13.04 10.46
CA GLY A 178 -11.53 13.33 9.26
C GLY A 178 -10.89 14.14 8.12
N ARG A 179 -9.64 14.60 8.28
CA ARG A 179 -8.75 15.12 7.22
C ARG A 179 -8.22 14.05 6.24
N GLU A 180 -9.10 13.21 5.73
CA GLU A 180 -8.75 12.26 4.67
C GLU A 180 -8.66 12.97 3.31
N ASN A 181 -7.87 12.42 2.38
CA ASN A 181 -7.78 12.91 1.00
C ASN A 181 -9.03 12.52 0.19
N LEU A 182 -10.16 13.14 0.52
CA LEU A 182 -11.47 12.85 -0.07
C LEU A 182 -11.70 13.56 -1.42
N ILE A 183 -10.99 14.66 -1.65
CA ILE A 183 -11.19 15.57 -2.77
C ILE A 183 -9.85 15.69 -3.49
N ALA A 184 -9.82 15.32 -4.77
CA ALA A 184 -8.61 15.37 -5.58
C ALA A 184 -8.00 16.79 -5.60
N GLY A 185 -6.73 16.90 -5.22
CA GLY A 185 -5.99 18.17 -5.18
C GLY A 185 -6.34 19.11 -4.02
N ALA A 186 -7.24 18.73 -3.11
CA ALA A 186 -7.50 19.48 -1.90
C ALA A 186 -6.58 18.99 -0.78
N ASP A 187 -5.85 19.91 -0.14
CA ASP A 187 -5.03 19.63 1.03
C ASP A 187 -5.67 20.27 2.28
N PRO A 188 -6.31 19.50 3.18
CA PRO A 188 -6.86 20.01 4.43
C PRO A 188 -5.86 19.98 5.60
N SER A 189 -4.59 19.61 5.38
CA SER A 189 -3.62 19.32 6.46
C SER A 189 -3.36 20.50 7.40
N ARG A 190 -3.35 21.74 6.88
CA ARG A 190 -3.20 22.97 7.66
C ARG A 190 -4.49 23.78 7.79
N THR A 191 -5.63 23.19 7.45
CA THR A 191 -6.91 23.88 7.54
C THR A 191 -7.44 23.80 8.97
N VAL A 192 -7.66 24.97 9.57
CA VAL A 192 -8.32 25.12 10.87
C VAL A 192 -9.83 24.97 10.68
N GLY A 193 -10.44 24.13 11.50
CA GLY A 193 -11.86 23.81 11.44
C GLY A 193 -12.19 22.53 12.19
N TRP A 194 -13.47 22.20 12.30
CA TRP A 194 -13.90 20.92 12.87
C TRP A 194 -14.02 19.87 11.75
N PHE A 195 -13.12 18.89 11.76
CA PHE A 195 -13.09 17.80 10.78
C PHE A 195 -13.44 16.43 11.38
N THR A 196 -13.62 16.32 12.70
CA THR A 196 -13.77 15.03 13.40
C THR A 196 -14.79 14.12 12.72
N SER A 197 -14.33 12.93 12.34
CA SER A 197 -15.19 11.86 11.86
C SER A 197 -15.53 10.93 13.01
N LEU A 198 -16.82 10.67 13.23
CA LEU A 198 -17.31 9.72 14.22
C LEU A 198 -17.93 8.54 13.52
N TYR A 199 -17.51 7.33 13.85
CA TYR A 199 -18.03 6.11 13.22
C TYR A 199 -17.99 4.90 14.16
N PRO A 200 -18.99 4.01 14.07
CA PRO A 200 -19.02 2.80 14.86
C PRO A 200 -18.06 1.75 14.29
N VAL A 201 -17.39 1.02 15.18
CA VAL A 201 -16.63 -0.19 14.88
C VAL A 201 -17.07 -1.31 15.81
N ARG A 202 -17.19 -2.52 15.28
CA ARG A 202 -17.51 -3.71 16.07
C ARG A 202 -16.23 -4.46 16.39
N LEU A 203 -15.79 -4.42 17.64
CA LEU A 203 -14.56 -5.08 18.08
C LEU A 203 -14.86 -6.34 18.88
N ARG A 204 -14.04 -7.37 18.69
CA ARG A 204 -14.18 -8.69 19.29
C ARG A 204 -12.86 -9.14 19.89
N THR A 205 -12.92 -9.87 20.99
CA THR A 205 -11.76 -10.56 21.54
C THR A 205 -11.55 -11.91 20.85
N GLY A 206 -10.29 -12.32 20.74
CA GLY A 206 -9.90 -13.61 20.19
C GLY A 206 -9.69 -14.65 21.29
N ARG A 207 -9.17 -15.82 20.92
CA ARG A 207 -8.91 -16.92 21.86
C ARG A 207 -7.78 -16.62 22.86
N ASP A 208 -6.85 -15.75 22.48
CA ASP A 208 -5.71 -15.30 23.26
C ASP A 208 -5.33 -13.85 22.89
N ILE A 209 -4.27 -13.31 23.48
CA ILE A 209 -3.82 -11.93 23.24
C ILE A 209 -3.41 -11.72 21.78
N SER A 210 -2.69 -12.69 21.18
CA SER A 210 -2.26 -12.63 19.79
C SER A 210 -3.47 -12.60 18.85
N ASP A 211 -4.42 -13.52 19.04
CA ASP A 211 -5.64 -13.60 18.24
C ASP A 211 -6.52 -12.36 18.41
N THR A 212 -6.56 -11.77 19.62
CA THR A 212 -7.27 -10.52 19.90
C THR A 212 -6.66 -9.33 19.16
N LEU A 213 -5.33 -9.17 19.24
CA LEU A 213 -4.60 -8.10 18.55
C LEU A 213 -4.83 -8.16 17.04
N ILE A 214 -4.66 -9.34 16.44
CA ILE A 214 -4.87 -9.51 15.00
C ILE A 214 -6.35 -9.24 14.66
N THR A 215 -7.31 -9.70 15.47
CA THR A 215 -8.74 -9.46 15.19
C THR A 215 -9.12 -8.00 15.26
N ILE A 216 -8.56 -7.24 16.20
CA ILE A 216 -8.82 -5.82 16.31
C ILE A 216 -8.11 -5.05 15.20
N LYS A 217 -6.83 -5.33 14.93
CA LYS A 217 -6.10 -4.73 13.80
C LYS A 217 -6.84 -4.91 12.48
N GLU A 218 -7.27 -6.14 12.17
CA GLU A 218 -8.02 -6.41 10.93
C GLU A 218 -9.37 -5.69 10.91
N ALA A 219 -10.11 -5.68 12.02
CA ALA A 219 -11.39 -4.97 12.09
C ALA A 219 -11.24 -3.46 11.89
N LEU A 220 -10.16 -2.85 12.38
CA LEU A 220 -9.85 -1.43 12.19
C LEU A 220 -9.38 -1.14 10.76
N HIS A 221 -8.58 -2.04 10.18
CA HIS A 221 -8.09 -1.89 8.82
C HIS A 221 -9.17 -2.09 7.75
N ASP A 222 -10.17 -2.94 8.02
CA ASP A 222 -11.30 -3.14 7.11
C ASP A 222 -12.29 -1.96 7.09
N ILE A 223 -12.14 -0.97 7.99
CA ILE A 223 -12.95 0.25 7.96
C ILE A 223 -12.63 1.07 6.69
N PRO A 224 -13.59 1.29 5.78
CA PRO A 224 -13.34 2.02 4.55
C PRO A 224 -13.07 3.51 4.83
N GLY A 225 -12.01 4.05 4.21
CA GLY A 225 -11.68 5.47 4.25
C GLY A 225 -11.60 6.06 5.67
N ARG A 226 -11.12 5.27 6.64
CA ARG A 226 -11.04 5.63 8.06
C ARG A 226 -12.37 6.16 8.63
N GLY A 227 -13.47 5.61 8.14
CA GLY A 227 -14.81 5.84 8.68
C GLY A 227 -15.46 7.16 8.28
N VAL A 228 -14.79 8.03 7.52
CA VAL A 228 -15.38 9.31 7.08
C VAL A 228 -16.68 9.13 6.30
N GLY A 229 -16.79 8.03 5.53
CA GLY A 229 -17.99 7.72 4.76
C GLY A 229 -19.23 7.48 5.62
N TYR A 230 -19.09 6.97 6.85
CA TYR A 230 -20.23 6.70 7.73
C TYR A 230 -21.03 7.97 8.03
N GLY A 231 -20.36 9.01 8.53
CA GLY A 231 -21.01 10.28 8.85
C GLY A 231 -21.60 10.96 7.62
N LEU A 232 -20.88 10.93 6.49
CA LEU A 232 -21.35 11.47 5.22
C LEU A 232 -22.64 10.78 4.75
N LEU A 233 -22.70 9.45 4.81
CA LEU A 233 -23.87 8.69 4.39
C LEU A 233 -25.04 8.91 5.35
N ARG A 234 -24.80 8.75 6.66
CA ARG A 234 -25.84 8.88 7.71
C ARG A 234 -26.55 10.23 7.63
N TYR A 235 -25.79 11.32 7.57
CA TYR A 235 -26.35 12.68 7.54
C TYR A 235 -26.78 13.16 6.15
N GLN A 236 -26.61 12.34 5.09
CA GLN A 236 -27.08 12.64 3.73
C GLN A 236 -28.12 11.63 3.22
N GLY A 237 -29.05 11.24 4.10
CA GLY A 237 -30.25 10.50 3.71
C GLY A 237 -30.23 9.01 4.02
N HIS A 238 -29.25 8.53 4.80
CA HIS A 238 -29.20 7.15 5.29
C HIS A 238 -29.33 7.09 6.83
N GLU A 239 -30.44 7.61 7.35
CA GLU A 239 -30.72 7.62 8.80
C GLU A 239 -30.82 6.21 9.39
N GLU A 240 -31.03 5.17 8.58
CA GLU A 240 -31.00 3.77 9.01
C GLU A 240 -29.64 3.34 9.59
N LEU A 241 -28.57 4.09 9.32
CA LEU A 241 -27.24 3.85 9.87
C LEU A 241 -27.07 4.38 11.29
N ALA A 242 -28.08 5.03 11.87
CA ALA A 242 -28.00 5.52 13.25
C ALA A 242 -27.87 4.34 14.23
N CYS A 243 -26.86 4.41 15.09
CA CYS A 243 -26.64 3.48 16.19
C CYS A 243 -26.20 4.24 17.45
N GLU A 244 -26.31 3.58 18.61
CA GLU A 244 -25.98 4.16 19.92
C GLU A 244 -24.90 3.32 20.64
N PRO A 245 -23.62 3.41 20.21
CA PRO A 245 -22.52 2.77 20.92
C PRO A 245 -22.39 3.33 22.34
N GLN A 246 -22.21 2.45 23.34
CA GLN A 246 -22.06 2.87 24.74
C GLN A 246 -20.62 3.27 25.10
N VAL A 247 -19.68 3.13 24.16
CA VAL A 247 -18.27 3.51 24.33
C VAL A 247 -17.89 4.44 23.19
N ALA A 248 -17.34 5.60 23.53
CA ALA A 248 -16.61 6.47 22.61
C ALA A 248 -15.11 6.36 22.91
N PHE A 249 -14.30 6.31 21.85
CA PHE A 249 -12.85 6.18 21.97
C PHE A 249 -12.14 7.09 20.97
N ASN A 250 -11.17 7.86 21.47
CA ASN A 250 -10.32 8.73 20.68
C ASN A 250 -8.85 8.54 21.07
N TYR A 251 -7.99 8.29 20.08
CA TYR A 251 -6.54 8.33 20.24
C TYR A 251 -5.94 9.56 19.57
N LEU A 252 -5.53 10.53 20.39
CA LEU A 252 -4.99 11.81 19.94
C LEU A 252 -3.53 11.72 19.45
N GLY A 253 -2.87 10.58 19.63
CA GLY A 253 -1.46 10.40 19.29
C GLY A 253 -0.52 11.12 20.26
N ARG A 254 0.67 11.50 19.77
CA ARG A 254 1.61 12.35 20.52
C ARG A 254 1.18 13.80 20.45
N PHE A 255 1.06 14.45 21.59
CA PHE A 255 0.78 15.88 21.68
C PHE A 255 2.09 16.62 21.99
N THR A 256 2.88 16.88 20.95
CA THR A 256 4.15 17.64 21.02
C THR A 256 3.98 18.94 20.23
N ASN A 257 3.21 19.89 20.78
CA ASN A 257 2.82 21.11 20.04
C ASN A 257 3.70 22.34 20.35
N LEU A 258 4.88 22.15 20.96
CA LEU A 258 5.78 23.26 21.30
C LEU A 258 7.08 23.12 20.51
N GLU A 259 7.27 23.96 19.49
CA GLU A 259 8.52 24.01 18.73
C GLU A 259 9.65 24.67 19.53
N ASN A 260 9.29 25.61 20.42
CA ASN A 260 10.23 26.28 21.31
C ASN A 260 9.79 26.20 22.78
N ALA A 261 9.96 25.02 23.39
CA ALA A 261 9.56 24.73 24.78
C ALA A 261 10.29 25.57 25.86
N THR A 262 11.29 26.37 25.46
CA THR A 262 12.03 27.25 26.38
C THR A 262 11.32 28.57 26.66
N ALA A 263 10.55 29.08 25.68
CA ALA A 263 9.81 30.35 25.79
C ALA A 263 8.31 30.13 26.02
N TRP A 264 7.76 28.98 25.61
CA TRP A 264 6.35 28.63 25.77
C TRP A 264 6.21 27.27 26.45
N SER A 265 5.27 27.15 27.38
CA SER A 265 4.90 25.89 28.01
C SER A 265 3.40 25.80 28.21
N LEU A 266 2.84 24.59 28.10
CA LEU A 266 1.45 24.33 28.45
C LEU A 266 1.32 24.36 29.97
N SER A 267 0.38 25.15 30.49
CA SER A 267 0.10 25.20 31.93
C SER A 267 -0.91 24.11 32.33
N GLY A 268 -0.66 23.46 33.47
CA GLY A 268 -1.60 22.54 34.12
C GLY A 268 -2.51 23.22 35.16
N GLU A 269 -2.53 24.56 35.22
CA GLU A 269 -3.39 25.31 36.13
C GLU A 269 -4.87 25.22 35.72
N ALA A 270 -5.76 25.19 36.72
CA ALA A 270 -7.19 25.19 36.49
C ALA A 270 -7.65 26.53 35.88
N HIS A 271 -8.45 26.46 34.83
CA HIS A 271 -8.83 27.61 33.99
C HIS A 271 -10.33 27.62 33.63
N GLY A 272 -11.14 26.92 34.43
CA GLY A 272 -12.58 26.76 34.27
C GLY A 272 -12.94 25.41 33.66
N SER A 273 -14.24 25.11 33.60
CA SER A 273 -14.74 23.85 33.05
C SER A 273 -14.82 23.92 31.52
N PRO A 274 -14.17 23.01 30.78
CA PRO A 274 -14.15 23.02 29.30
C PRO A 274 -15.51 22.70 28.67
N VAL A 275 -16.43 22.15 29.47
CA VAL A 275 -17.79 21.77 29.09
C VAL A 275 -18.77 22.28 30.13
N ALA A 276 -19.99 22.60 29.70
CA ALA A 276 -21.05 23.01 30.61
C ALA A 276 -21.48 21.82 31.50
N SER A 277 -21.85 22.10 32.76
CA SER A 277 -22.37 21.06 33.67
C SER A 277 -23.69 20.43 33.22
N SER A 278 -24.40 21.08 32.29
CA SER A 278 -25.61 20.55 31.63
C SER A 278 -25.30 19.76 30.36
N TRP A 279 -24.05 19.67 29.94
CA TRP A 279 -23.66 18.94 28.74
C TRP A 279 -23.89 17.44 28.96
N LYS A 280 -24.58 16.83 28.00
CA LYS A 280 -24.88 15.40 28.03
C LYS A 280 -24.18 14.69 26.88
N GLN A 281 -23.71 13.50 27.16
CA GLN A 281 -23.08 12.61 26.18
C GLN A 281 -23.99 11.44 25.85
N ASN A 282 -23.82 10.87 24.65
CA ASN A 282 -24.59 9.73 24.18
C ASN A 282 -23.88 8.38 24.42
N ALA A 283 -22.62 8.42 24.86
CA ALA A 283 -21.86 7.25 25.29
C ALA A 283 -21.89 7.16 26.81
N LEU A 284 -21.71 5.95 27.36
CA LEU A 284 -21.56 5.75 28.80
C LEU A 284 -20.10 5.87 29.24
N PHE A 285 -19.17 5.44 28.38
CA PHE A 285 -17.73 5.63 28.56
C PHE A 285 -17.23 6.52 27.45
N ASP A 286 -16.56 7.61 27.82
CA ASP A 286 -15.83 8.48 26.90
C ASP A 286 -14.34 8.38 27.21
N ILE A 287 -13.59 7.83 26.27
CA ILE A 287 -12.22 7.41 26.43
C ILE A 287 -11.33 8.26 25.51
N ASN A 288 -10.39 8.97 26.12
CA ASN A 288 -9.40 9.77 25.43
C ASN A 288 -8.00 9.27 25.80
N ALA A 289 -7.23 8.85 24.79
CA ALA A 289 -5.86 8.42 24.95
C ALA A 289 -4.90 9.40 24.26
N VAL A 290 -3.89 9.87 25.00
CA VAL A 290 -2.90 10.83 24.50
C VAL A 290 -1.52 10.50 25.05
N ILE A 291 -0.48 10.77 24.28
CA ILE A 291 0.90 10.72 24.78
C ILE A 291 1.35 12.16 25.04
N ALA A 292 1.54 12.48 26.32
CA ALA A 292 1.97 13.79 26.82
C ALA A 292 3.19 13.61 27.72
N GLY A 293 4.27 14.37 27.46
CA GLY A 293 5.52 14.25 28.21
C GLY A 293 6.10 12.82 28.21
N ASP A 294 6.09 12.17 27.04
CA ASP A 294 6.55 10.79 26.82
C ASP A 294 5.81 9.70 27.62
N ARG A 295 4.64 10.03 28.20
CA ARG A 295 3.78 9.10 28.93
C ARG A 295 2.41 9.01 28.28
N LEU A 296 1.91 7.78 28.12
CA LEU A 296 0.52 7.58 27.72
C LEU A 296 -0.40 7.87 28.90
N GLN A 297 -1.38 8.73 28.67
CA GLN A 297 -2.52 8.95 29.54
C GLN A 297 -3.76 8.38 28.85
N PHE A 298 -4.37 7.36 29.47
CA PHE A 298 -5.65 6.79 29.07
C PHE A 298 -6.70 7.31 30.06
N HIS A 299 -7.47 8.30 29.63
CA HIS A 299 -8.50 8.95 30.43
C HIS A 299 -9.87 8.37 30.08
N LEU A 300 -10.64 7.98 31.09
CA LEU A 300 -12.01 7.51 30.93
C LEU A 300 -12.92 8.32 31.84
N SER A 301 -13.95 8.93 31.25
CA SER A 301 -15.03 9.60 31.97
C SER A 301 -16.33 8.80 31.88
N TRP A 302 -17.17 8.88 32.91
CA TRP A 302 -18.42 8.13 33.02
C TRP A 302 -19.48 8.89 33.84
N PRO A 303 -20.77 8.50 33.73
CA PRO A 303 -21.84 9.06 34.54
C PRO A 303 -22.03 8.30 35.87
N SER A 304 -21.91 9.02 37.00
CA SER A 304 -22.07 8.47 38.35
C SER A 304 -23.48 7.93 38.65
N GLU A 305 -24.48 8.37 37.88
CA GLU A 305 -25.85 7.86 37.96
C GLU A 305 -26.01 6.42 37.43
N VAL A 306 -25.04 5.93 36.64
CA VAL A 306 -25.06 4.58 36.04
C VAL A 306 -24.04 3.65 36.70
N PHE A 307 -22.83 4.15 37.01
CA PHE A 307 -21.74 3.36 37.58
C PHE A 307 -21.18 3.99 38.85
N ASP A 308 -20.99 3.17 39.88
CA ASP A 308 -20.39 3.62 41.13
C ASP A 308 -18.84 3.65 41.07
N ARG A 309 -18.24 4.40 42.00
CA ARG A 309 -16.78 4.60 42.04
C ARG A 309 -16.01 3.30 42.31
N ASP A 310 -16.57 2.36 43.07
CA ASP A 310 -15.89 1.10 43.41
C ASP A 310 -15.87 0.16 42.20
N GLU A 311 -16.96 0.12 41.42
CA GLU A 311 -17.06 -0.57 40.14
C GLU A 311 -16.07 -0.03 39.13
N MET A 312 -15.95 1.29 39.01
CA MET A 312 -15.03 1.93 38.07
C MET A 312 -13.57 1.86 38.53
N ALA A 313 -13.29 1.82 39.84
CA ALA A 313 -11.96 1.52 40.35
C ALA A 313 -11.50 0.09 39.99
N ARG A 314 -12.42 -0.89 39.99
CA ARG A 314 -12.13 -2.24 39.49
C ARG A 314 -11.82 -2.22 38.00
N LEU A 315 -12.63 -1.53 37.19
CA LEU A 315 -12.39 -1.39 35.75
C LEU A 315 -11.02 -0.75 35.47
N ARG A 316 -10.67 0.34 36.16
CA ARG A 316 -9.35 1.02 36.05
C ARG A 316 -8.20 0.04 36.25
N SER A 317 -8.27 -0.78 37.30
CA SER A 317 -7.24 -1.78 37.62
C SER A 317 -7.16 -2.86 36.53
N ILE A 318 -8.31 -3.35 36.06
CA ILE A 318 -8.40 -4.40 35.04
C ILE A 318 -7.85 -3.91 33.69
N VAL A 319 -8.26 -2.73 33.23
CA VAL A 319 -7.76 -2.13 31.96
C VAL A 319 -6.27 -1.82 32.07
N GLY A 320 -5.81 -1.25 33.18
CA GLY A 320 -4.38 -1.00 33.40
C GLY A 320 -3.53 -2.25 33.43
N LYS A 321 -4.08 -3.38 33.88
CA LYS A 321 -3.42 -4.69 33.80
C LYS A 321 -3.43 -5.24 32.38
N ALA A 322 -4.56 -5.16 31.68
CA ALA A 322 -4.68 -5.62 30.30
C ALA A 322 -3.72 -4.88 29.35
N LEU A 323 -3.56 -3.56 29.53
CA LEU A 323 -2.57 -2.76 28.78
C LEU A 323 -1.15 -3.32 28.95
N ARG A 324 -0.72 -3.57 30.18
CA ARG A 324 0.61 -4.11 30.47
C ARG A 324 0.81 -5.53 29.96
N GLU A 325 -0.23 -6.37 30.03
CA GLU A 325 -0.19 -7.73 29.49
C GLU A 325 -0.05 -7.73 27.96
N VAL A 326 -0.78 -6.86 27.25
CA VAL A 326 -0.65 -6.69 25.79
C VAL A 326 0.76 -6.20 25.43
N LEU A 327 1.31 -5.24 26.18
CA LEU A 327 2.67 -4.74 25.95
C LEU A 327 3.73 -5.82 26.19
N ALA A 328 3.62 -6.58 27.28
CA ALA A 328 4.53 -7.68 27.58
C ALA A 328 4.51 -8.73 26.47
N HIS A 329 3.31 -9.10 26.00
CA HIS A 329 3.13 -10.01 24.86
C HIS A 329 3.84 -9.51 23.60
N CYS A 330 3.65 -8.24 23.21
CA CYS A 330 4.31 -7.67 22.03
C CYS A 330 5.84 -7.61 22.15
N ARG A 331 6.41 -7.50 23.37
CA ARG A 331 7.88 -7.53 23.57
C ARG A 331 8.46 -8.93 23.33
N GLU A 332 7.69 -9.97 23.58
CA GLU A 332 8.12 -11.38 23.50
C GLU A 332 7.70 -12.05 22.18
N ALA A 333 6.69 -11.50 21.50
CA ALA A 333 6.17 -12.03 20.26
C ALA A 333 7.20 -11.96 19.11
N SER A 334 7.20 -13.00 18.29
CA SER A 334 7.92 -12.96 17.00
C SER A 334 7.14 -12.13 15.98
N PRO A 335 7.82 -11.42 15.06
CA PRO A 335 7.17 -10.72 13.96
C PRO A 335 6.16 -11.61 13.23
N THR A 336 4.92 -11.18 13.24
CA THR A 336 3.77 -11.93 12.73
C THR A 336 3.03 -11.06 11.74
N PHE A 337 2.95 -11.52 10.49
CA PHE A 337 2.14 -10.86 9.49
C PHE A 337 0.66 -11.19 9.65
N THR A 338 -0.13 -10.24 9.21
CA THR A 338 -1.59 -10.24 9.25
C THR A 338 -2.12 -9.93 7.85
N PRO A 339 -3.36 -10.31 7.49
CA PRO A 339 -3.88 -10.09 6.13
C PRO A 339 -3.80 -8.64 5.65
N SER A 340 -3.99 -7.67 6.56
CA SER A 340 -3.86 -6.24 6.25
C SER A 340 -2.44 -5.80 5.87
N ASP A 341 -1.40 -6.58 6.19
CA ASP A 341 -0.02 -6.27 5.78
C ASP A 341 0.21 -6.53 4.27
N PHE A 342 -0.69 -7.25 3.60
CA PHE A 342 -0.61 -7.56 2.16
C PHE A 342 -1.90 -7.14 1.43
N PRO A 343 -2.18 -5.83 1.30
CA PRO A 343 -3.48 -5.30 0.87
C PRO A 343 -3.86 -5.64 -0.59
N LEU A 344 -2.90 -6.04 -1.42
CA LEU A 344 -3.13 -6.42 -2.81
C LEU A 344 -3.72 -7.84 -2.96
N VAL A 345 -3.41 -8.74 -2.03
CA VAL A 345 -3.85 -10.16 -2.07
C VAL A 345 -4.79 -10.50 -0.93
N LYS A 346 -4.61 -9.87 0.26
CA LYS A 346 -5.34 -10.17 1.51
C LYS A 346 -5.46 -11.68 1.80
N PRO A 347 -4.34 -12.43 1.85
CA PRO A 347 -4.37 -13.86 2.10
C PRO A 347 -4.97 -14.17 3.46
N SER A 348 -5.74 -15.27 3.56
CA SER A 348 -6.31 -15.70 4.83
C SER A 348 -5.21 -15.97 5.88
N ARG A 349 -5.53 -15.79 7.17
CA ARG A 349 -4.59 -16.08 8.27
C ARG A 349 -3.97 -17.48 8.17
N LYS A 350 -4.75 -18.49 7.75
CA LYS A 350 -4.28 -19.87 7.58
C LYS A 350 -3.22 -19.98 6.50
N ILE A 351 -3.41 -19.28 5.37
CA ILE A 351 -2.44 -19.24 4.27
C ILE A 351 -1.17 -18.53 4.75
N LEU A 352 -1.31 -17.35 5.37
CA LEU A 352 -0.18 -16.56 5.90
C LEU A 352 0.70 -17.33 6.87
N SER A 353 0.11 -18.00 7.87
CA SER A 353 0.88 -18.81 8.81
C SER A 353 1.58 -20.01 8.13
N GLY A 354 1.05 -20.49 6.99
CA GLY A 354 1.73 -21.47 6.14
C GLY A 354 2.94 -20.86 5.41
N LEU A 355 2.75 -19.68 4.83
CA LEU A 355 3.79 -18.96 4.08
C LEU A 355 4.94 -18.52 4.99
N GLN A 356 4.67 -17.90 6.14
CA GLN A 356 5.71 -17.50 7.10
C GLN A 356 6.55 -18.67 7.61
N ARG A 357 5.97 -19.87 7.73
CA ARG A 357 6.72 -21.08 8.11
C ARG A 357 7.57 -21.62 6.96
N LYS A 358 7.11 -21.48 5.71
CA LYS A 358 7.83 -21.97 4.53
C LYS A 358 8.93 -20.99 4.08
N TYR A 359 8.67 -19.70 4.21
CA TYR A 359 9.52 -18.60 3.76
C TYR A 359 9.91 -17.77 4.99
N ALA A 360 11.04 -18.10 5.61
CA ALA A 360 11.47 -17.49 6.88
C ALA A 360 11.69 -15.97 6.79
N SER A 361 12.14 -15.50 5.63
CA SER A 361 12.33 -14.09 5.28
C SER A 361 11.20 -13.57 4.38
N LEU A 362 9.94 -14.00 4.59
CA LEU A 362 8.80 -13.49 3.84
C LEU A 362 8.75 -11.95 3.97
N GLY A 363 8.90 -11.24 2.85
CA GLY A 363 8.89 -9.78 2.80
C GLY A 363 7.56 -9.23 2.27
N ASP A 364 7.05 -9.81 1.17
CA ASP A 364 5.83 -9.34 0.51
C ASP A 364 5.03 -10.47 -0.16
N ILE A 365 3.75 -10.20 -0.45
CA ILE A 365 2.85 -11.08 -1.21
C ILE A 365 2.14 -10.24 -2.26
N LEU A 366 2.49 -10.48 -3.52
CA LEU A 366 1.97 -9.74 -4.66
C LEU A 366 1.10 -10.64 -5.54
N PRO A 367 0.05 -10.10 -6.19
CA PRO A 367 -0.74 -10.89 -7.12
C PRO A 367 0.11 -11.24 -8.35
N LEU A 368 -0.08 -12.44 -8.89
CA LEU A 368 0.46 -12.79 -10.20
C LEU A 368 -0.30 -12.03 -11.28
N THR A 369 0.44 -11.42 -12.21
CA THR A 369 -0.17 -10.79 -13.38
C THR A 369 -0.82 -11.85 -14.28
N PRO A 370 -1.85 -11.52 -15.08
CA PRO A 370 -2.51 -12.49 -15.97
C PRO A 370 -1.51 -13.23 -16.89
N LEU A 371 -0.46 -12.54 -17.35
CA LEU A 371 0.59 -13.16 -18.13
C LEU A 371 1.42 -14.15 -17.32
N GLN A 372 1.84 -13.79 -16.11
CA GLN A 372 2.57 -14.71 -15.23
C GLN A 372 1.72 -15.94 -14.88
N GLN A 373 0.40 -15.78 -14.72
CA GLN A 373 -0.54 -16.91 -14.53
C GLN A 373 -0.57 -17.83 -15.75
N GLY A 374 -0.62 -17.26 -16.96
CA GLY A 374 -0.55 -18.02 -18.21
C GLY A 374 0.76 -18.79 -18.36
N LEU A 375 1.90 -18.16 -18.05
CA LEU A 375 3.20 -18.84 -18.05
C LEU A 375 3.27 -19.95 -17.01
N LEU A 376 2.79 -19.68 -15.79
CA LEU A 376 2.75 -20.67 -14.71
C LEU A 376 1.97 -21.91 -15.13
N PHE A 377 0.82 -21.75 -15.80
CA PHE A 377 0.02 -22.87 -16.29
C PHE A 377 0.81 -23.77 -17.26
N HIS A 378 1.52 -23.18 -18.23
CA HIS A 378 2.33 -23.96 -19.17
C HIS A 378 3.55 -24.59 -18.51
N SER A 379 4.21 -23.90 -17.57
CA SER A 379 5.36 -24.43 -16.83
C SER A 379 5.02 -25.63 -15.94
N LEU A 380 3.73 -25.82 -15.59
CA LEU A 380 3.25 -27.03 -14.90
C LEU A 380 3.11 -28.25 -15.84
N GLU A 381 2.90 -28.02 -17.14
CA GLU A 381 2.80 -29.08 -18.16
C GLU A 381 4.18 -29.45 -18.73
N ASP A 382 5.04 -28.46 -18.96
CA ASP A 382 6.40 -28.62 -19.48
C ASP A 382 7.40 -27.79 -18.64
N ARG A 383 8.28 -28.50 -17.92
CA ARG A 383 9.30 -27.87 -17.05
C ARG A 383 10.45 -27.23 -17.83
N GLU A 384 10.64 -27.57 -19.09
CA GLU A 384 11.63 -26.94 -19.97
C GLU A 384 11.08 -25.67 -20.63
N ALA A 385 9.76 -25.52 -20.67
CA ALA A 385 9.11 -24.33 -21.20
C ALA A 385 9.47 -23.08 -20.38
N TYR A 386 9.64 -21.96 -21.08
CA TYR A 386 9.88 -20.64 -20.49
C TYR A 386 11.16 -20.53 -19.63
N GLN A 387 12.18 -21.33 -19.92
CA GLN A 387 13.54 -21.06 -19.45
C GLN A 387 14.27 -20.12 -20.41
N VAL A 388 14.96 -19.11 -19.86
CA VAL A 388 15.80 -18.17 -20.61
C VAL A 388 17.24 -18.39 -20.21
N GLN A 389 18.03 -18.99 -21.11
CA GLN A 389 19.46 -19.23 -20.90
C GLN A 389 20.30 -18.39 -21.87
N LEU A 390 21.13 -17.53 -21.32
CA LEU A 390 21.97 -16.59 -22.05
C LEU A 390 23.44 -16.86 -21.76
N ARG A 391 24.22 -16.90 -22.84
CA ARG A 391 25.67 -17.08 -22.79
C ARG A 391 26.35 -15.79 -23.22
N PHE A 392 27.19 -15.25 -22.33
CA PHE A 392 27.99 -14.06 -22.57
C PHE A 392 29.46 -14.42 -22.61
N ARG A 393 30.11 -14.11 -23.72
CA ARG A 393 31.56 -14.17 -23.82
C ARG A 393 32.15 -12.83 -23.42
N MET A 394 33.07 -12.84 -22.48
CA MET A 394 33.76 -11.64 -21.99
C MET A 394 35.27 -11.79 -22.16
N GLU A 395 35.91 -10.73 -22.62
CA GLU A 395 37.35 -10.68 -22.84
C GLU A 395 38.00 -9.65 -21.90
N GLY A 396 39.17 -9.98 -21.38
CA GLY A 396 39.94 -9.14 -20.46
C GLY A 396 40.04 -9.66 -19.02
N ASN A 397 40.36 -8.75 -18.10
CA ASN A 397 40.60 -9.03 -16.70
C ASN A 397 39.30 -8.86 -15.90
N LEU A 398 38.58 -9.97 -15.68
CA LEU A 398 37.40 -10.01 -14.83
C LEU A 398 37.79 -10.54 -13.44
N ASP A 399 37.26 -9.89 -12.39
CA ASP A 399 37.32 -10.36 -11.00
C ASP A 399 36.05 -11.17 -10.70
N PRO A 400 36.15 -12.51 -10.54
CA PRO A 400 34.98 -13.37 -10.32
C PRO A 400 34.20 -13.03 -9.05
N GLU A 401 34.89 -12.66 -7.96
CA GLU A 401 34.23 -12.36 -6.70
C GLU A 401 33.56 -10.99 -6.72
N ARG A 402 34.17 -10.01 -7.40
CA ARG A 402 33.51 -8.73 -7.63
C ARG A 402 32.27 -8.89 -8.52
N PHE A 403 32.34 -9.73 -9.55
CA PHE A 403 31.20 -10.02 -10.42
C PHE A 403 30.07 -10.73 -9.67
N ARG A 404 30.39 -11.74 -8.85
CA ARG A 404 29.42 -12.40 -7.97
C ARG A 404 28.75 -11.42 -7.00
N ARG A 405 29.52 -10.54 -6.35
CA ARG A 405 28.96 -9.53 -5.44
C ARG A 405 28.09 -8.50 -6.14
N ALA A 406 28.42 -8.10 -7.37
CA ALA A 406 27.61 -7.17 -8.15
C ALA A 406 26.24 -7.79 -8.50
N TRP A 407 26.24 -9.07 -8.88
CA TRP A 407 25.02 -9.83 -9.10
C TRP A 407 24.16 -10.01 -7.85
N GLN A 408 24.77 -10.37 -6.73
CA GLN A 408 24.04 -10.50 -5.47
C GLN A 408 23.37 -9.17 -5.09
N GLN A 409 24.10 -8.06 -5.17
CA GLN A 409 23.54 -6.72 -4.91
C GLN A 409 22.41 -6.35 -5.87
N ALA A 410 22.49 -6.74 -7.14
CA ALA A 410 21.39 -6.52 -8.09
C ALA A 410 20.15 -7.36 -7.71
N VAL A 411 20.31 -8.61 -7.28
CA VAL A 411 19.21 -9.46 -6.79
C VAL A 411 18.59 -8.89 -5.51
N ASP A 412 19.40 -8.45 -4.56
CA ASP A 412 18.93 -7.86 -3.29
C ASP A 412 18.13 -6.58 -3.52
N ARG A 413 18.44 -5.86 -4.60
CA ARG A 413 17.83 -4.58 -4.97
C ARG A 413 16.47 -4.72 -5.67
N HIS A 414 16.25 -5.80 -6.44
CA HIS A 414 15.04 -5.98 -7.25
C HIS A 414 14.16 -7.08 -6.67
N ASP A 415 13.05 -6.70 -6.04
CA ASP A 415 12.11 -7.60 -5.35
C ASP A 415 11.71 -8.82 -6.18
N LEU A 416 11.39 -8.60 -7.46
CA LEU A 416 10.97 -9.66 -8.38
C LEU A 416 12.05 -10.70 -8.65
N LEU A 417 13.34 -10.41 -8.45
CA LEU A 417 14.39 -11.42 -8.56
C LEU A 417 14.43 -12.38 -7.36
N ARG A 418 13.71 -12.04 -6.28
CA ARG A 418 13.59 -12.82 -5.04
C ARG A 418 12.23 -13.50 -4.91
N MET A 419 11.41 -13.49 -5.97
CA MET A 419 10.08 -14.07 -5.93
C MET A 419 10.09 -15.61 -5.94
N ALA A 420 9.01 -16.19 -5.40
CA ALA A 420 8.61 -17.56 -5.61
C ALA A 420 7.08 -17.67 -5.75
N VAL A 421 6.61 -18.73 -6.39
CA VAL A 421 5.19 -19.09 -6.46
C VAL A 421 4.96 -20.29 -5.55
N PRO A 422 4.21 -20.16 -4.43
CA PRO A 422 3.93 -21.28 -3.55
C PRO A 422 3.31 -22.48 -4.29
N GLU A 423 3.58 -23.67 -3.81
CA GLU A 423 3.11 -24.90 -4.45
C GLU A 423 1.58 -24.97 -4.43
N GLY A 424 0.98 -25.20 -5.61
CA GLY A 424 -0.47 -25.23 -5.79
C GLY A 424 -1.15 -23.86 -5.81
N GLU A 425 -0.39 -22.77 -5.68
CA GLU A 425 -0.90 -21.41 -5.82
C GLU A 425 -0.85 -20.94 -7.28
N THR A 426 -1.86 -20.19 -7.70
CA THR A 426 -1.98 -19.67 -9.08
C THR A 426 -2.32 -18.20 -9.15
N SER A 427 -2.66 -17.56 -8.02
CA SER A 427 -3.14 -16.19 -7.95
C SER A 427 -2.11 -15.20 -7.41
N PHE A 428 -1.14 -15.65 -6.61
CA PHE A 428 -0.14 -14.78 -5.99
C PHE A 428 1.26 -15.39 -5.96
N MET A 429 2.24 -14.52 -5.82
CA MET A 429 3.64 -14.82 -5.56
C MET A 429 4.03 -14.30 -4.18
N VAL A 430 5.10 -14.86 -3.63
CA VAL A 430 5.77 -14.36 -2.42
C VAL A 430 7.11 -13.75 -2.79
N ILE A 431 7.49 -12.67 -2.13
CA ILE A 431 8.80 -12.06 -2.20
C ILE A 431 9.51 -12.36 -0.89
N VAL A 432 10.75 -12.84 -0.95
CA VAL A 432 11.59 -13.01 0.25
C VAL A 432 12.62 -11.89 0.36
N ASP A 433 12.88 -11.45 1.59
CA ASP A 433 13.84 -10.38 1.87
C ASP A 433 15.28 -10.82 1.63
N GLU A 434 15.57 -12.10 1.86
CA GLU A 434 16.93 -12.63 1.77
C GLU A 434 16.97 -13.85 0.87
N VAL A 435 17.84 -13.80 -0.16
CA VAL A 435 18.14 -14.93 -1.02
C VAL A 435 19.60 -14.89 -1.45
N GLN A 436 20.24 -16.05 -1.62
CA GLN A 436 21.59 -16.13 -2.18
C GLN A 436 21.51 -16.61 -3.63
N ILE A 437 22.18 -15.90 -4.54
CA ILE A 437 22.25 -16.32 -5.94
C ILE A 437 22.99 -17.65 -6.06
N PRO A 438 22.41 -18.69 -6.69
CA PRO A 438 23.13 -19.90 -7.06
C PRO A 438 24.28 -19.53 -8.00
N TRP A 439 25.51 -19.64 -7.50
CA TRP A 439 26.73 -19.24 -8.20
C TRP A 439 27.62 -20.44 -8.44
N ARG A 440 28.02 -20.64 -9.70
CA ARG A 440 29.02 -21.65 -10.08
C ARG A 440 30.21 -20.97 -10.73
N TYR A 441 31.39 -21.22 -10.18
CA TYR A 441 32.65 -20.78 -10.78
C TYR A 441 33.53 -21.99 -11.11
N ALA A 442 34.12 -22.03 -12.31
CA ALA A 442 35.16 -23.00 -12.62
C ALA A 442 36.25 -22.45 -13.54
N ASP A 443 37.48 -22.87 -13.29
CA ASP A 443 38.63 -22.57 -14.15
C ASP A 443 38.87 -23.74 -15.12
N TRP A 444 38.58 -23.52 -16.40
CA TRP A 444 38.70 -24.50 -17.48
C TRP A 444 39.84 -24.17 -18.44
N ARG A 445 40.78 -23.29 -18.06
CA ARG A 445 41.95 -22.96 -18.91
C ARG A 445 42.80 -24.18 -19.28
N ARG A 446 42.76 -25.23 -18.47
CA ARG A 446 43.51 -26.49 -18.68
C ARG A 446 42.69 -27.59 -19.36
N GLU A 447 41.43 -27.31 -19.70
CA GLU A 447 40.58 -28.29 -20.40
C GLU A 447 40.98 -28.40 -21.88
N LYS A 448 40.91 -29.61 -22.43
CA LYS A 448 41.28 -29.84 -23.84
C LYS A 448 40.36 -29.11 -24.83
N ASN A 449 39.08 -28.97 -24.48
CA ASN A 449 38.10 -28.25 -25.27
C ASN A 449 37.10 -27.56 -24.33
N PRO A 450 37.44 -26.35 -23.82
CA PRO A 450 36.60 -25.60 -22.92
C PRO A 450 35.21 -25.32 -23.52
N ASN A 451 35.13 -25.00 -24.82
CA ASN A 451 33.87 -24.71 -25.50
C ASN A 451 32.91 -25.92 -25.48
N ARG A 452 33.39 -27.13 -25.79
CA ARG A 452 32.55 -28.33 -25.72
C ARG A 452 32.04 -28.59 -24.29
N LYS A 453 32.84 -28.23 -23.28
CA LYS A 453 32.46 -28.36 -21.88
C LYS A 453 31.39 -27.34 -21.48
N VAL A 454 31.47 -26.11 -22.00
CA VAL A 454 30.40 -25.10 -21.87
C VAL A 454 29.12 -25.60 -22.51
N GLU A 455 29.16 -26.12 -23.75
CA GLU A 455 27.94 -26.64 -24.42
C GLU A 455 27.29 -27.80 -23.65
N ALA A 456 28.10 -28.74 -23.15
CA ALA A 456 27.58 -29.81 -22.30
C ALA A 456 26.95 -29.27 -21.01
N PHE A 457 27.55 -28.24 -20.41
CA PHE A 457 26.99 -27.58 -19.24
C PHE A 457 25.66 -26.89 -19.55
N LEU A 458 25.55 -26.18 -20.68
CA LEU A 458 24.31 -25.50 -21.08
C LEU A 458 23.14 -26.48 -21.16
N GLN A 459 23.37 -27.67 -21.73
CA GLN A 459 22.36 -28.72 -21.80
C GLN A 459 21.94 -29.22 -20.41
N THR A 460 22.92 -29.57 -19.55
CA THR A 460 22.63 -30.03 -18.18
C THR A 460 21.91 -28.97 -17.34
N ASP A 461 22.26 -27.69 -17.51
CA ASP A 461 21.65 -26.58 -16.76
C ASP A 461 20.20 -26.31 -17.20
N ARG A 462 19.83 -26.61 -18.45
CA ARG A 462 18.41 -26.58 -18.91
C ARG A 462 17.60 -27.74 -18.33
N GLU A 463 18.18 -28.94 -18.35
CA GLU A 463 17.56 -30.17 -17.82
C GLU A 463 17.29 -30.07 -16.30
N GLU A 464 18.09 -29.29 -15.57
CA GLU A 464 17.88 -29.04 -14.13
C GLU A 464 16.57 -28.29 -13.86
N GLY A 465 16.19 -27.36 -14.75
CA GLY A 465 14.98 -26.54 -14.65
C GLY A 465 14.86 -25.71 -13.37
N PHE A 466 13.65 -25.24 -13.07
CA PHE A 466 13.33 -24.44 -11.88
C PHE A 466 12.13 -25.03 -11.12
N ASP A 467 12.24 -25.11 -9.80
CA ASP A 467 11.09 -25.26 -8.90
C ASP A 467 10.60 -23.86 -8.52
N LEU A 468 9.46 -23.45 -9.08
CA LEU A 468 8.91 -22.10 -8.88
C LEU A 468 8.62 -21.79 -7.41
N SER A 469 8.50 -22.80 -6.54
CA SER A 469 8.26 -22.60 -5.12
C SER A 469 9.52 -22.32 -4.30
N ARG A 470 10.71 -22.36 -4.93
CA ARG A 470 12.01 -22.16 -4.29
C ARG A 470 12.75 -20.96 -4.91
N PRO A 471 12.79 -19.81 -4.24
CA PRO A 471 13.56 -18.67 -4.71
C PRO A 471 15.08 -18.93 -4.56
N PRO A 472 15.94 -18.33 -5.40
CA PRO A 472 15.57 -17.44 -6.51
C PRO A 472 15.35 -18.25 -7.81
N LEU A 473 14.54 -17.73 -8.71
CA LEU A 473 14.25 -18.40 -10.00
C LEU A 473 15.27 -18.04 -11.10
N LEU A 474 16.54 -17.87 -10.69
CA LEU A 474 17.68 -17.58 -11.54
C LEU A 474 18.96 -18.23 -11.01
N ARG A 475 19.92 -18.49 -11.90
CA ARG A 475 21.24 -19.04 -11.62
C ARG A 475 22.31 -18.33 -12.45
N LEU A 476 23.53 -18.27 -11.90
CA LEU A 476 24.66 -17.67 -12.59
C LEU A 476 25.88 -18.60 -12.55
N SER A 477 26.47 -18.83 -13.71
CA SER A 477 27.72 -19.58 -13.85
C SER A 477 28.78 -18.76 -14.57
N LEU A 478 30.03 -18.85 -14.12
CA LEU A 478 31.18 -18.20 -14.73
C LEU A 478 32.30 -19.22 -14.93
N PHE A 479 32.77 -19.31 -16.17
CA PHE A 479 33.85 -20.20 -16.55
C PHE A 479 35.03 -19.41 -17.11
N ARG A 480 36.21 -19.61 -16.54
CA ARG A 480 37.45 -19.07 -17.12
C ARG A 480 37.97 -20.03 -18.17
N VAL A 481 37.90 -19.66 -19.45
CA VAL A 481 38.26 -20.55 -20.57
C VAL A 481 39.64 -20.27 -21.16
N ALA A 482 40.17 -19.06 -20.96
CA ALA A 482 41.57 -18.71 -21.22
C ALA A 482 42.06 -17.68 -20.18
N ASP A 483 43.31 -17.23 -20.27
CA ASP A 483 43.86 -16.27 -19.29
C ASP A 483 43.07 -14.96 -19.21
N GLN A 484 42.53 -14.49 -20.34
CA GLN A 484 41.70 -13.28 -20.46
C GLN A 484 40.40 -13.55 -21.21
N ALA A 485 39.87 -14.78 -21.15
CA ALA A 485 38.59 -15.12 -21.78
C ALA A 485 37.70 -15.87 -20.79
N TRP A 486 36.45 -15.42 -20.73
CA TRP A 486 35.45 -15.89 -19.79
C TRP A 486 34.13 -16.17 -20.50
N GLU A 487 33.41 -17.16 -20.01
CA GLU A 487 32.07 -17.51 -20.45
C GLU A 487 31.16 -17.41 -19.23
N ALA A 488 30.23 -16.45 -19.23
CA ALA A 488 29.17 -16.36 -18.24
C ALA A 488 27.89 -16.94 -18.81
N VAL A 489 27.18 -17.71 -18.00
CA VAL A 489 25.86 -18.26 -18.31
C VAL A 489 24.89 -17.74 -17.26
N PHE A 490 23.91 -16.98 -17.72
CA PHE A 490 22.76 -16.57 -16.93
C PHE A 490 21.58 -17.44 -17.33
N ASN A 491 20.96 -18.11 -16.35
CA ASN A 491 19.74 -18.88 -16.58
C ASN A 491 18.65 -18.34 -15.64
N SER A 492 17.44 -18.18 -16.14
CA SER A 492 16.30 -17.69 -15.37
C SER A 492 14.99 -18.26 -15.89
N HIS A 493 13.99 -18.32 -15.03
CA HIS A 493 12.62 -18.57 -15.45
C HIS A 493 11.99 -17.28 -16.01
N HIS A 494 11.33 -17.36 -17.17
CA HIS A 494 10.77 -16.20 -17.88
C HIS A 494 9.67 -15.47 -17.09
N ILE A 495 9.09 -16.13 -16.06
CA ILE A 495 8.13 -15.51 -15.13
C ILE A 495 8.70 -14.28 -14.39
N LEU A 496 10.02 -14.18 -14.26
CA LEU A 496 10.71 -13.08 -13.58
C LEU A 496 10.87 -11.84 -14.47
N LEU A 497 11.33 -12.06 -15.70
CA LEU A 497 11.96 -11.02 -16.52
C LEU A 497 11.52 -11.13 -17.97
N ASP A 498 11.26 -9.98 -18.57
CA ASP A 498 11.33 -9.81 -20.00
C ASP A 498 12.72 -9.32 -20.47
N GLY A 499 12.92 -9.26 -21.79
CA GLY A 499 14.20 -8.81 -22.37
C GLY A 499 14.56 -7.36 -22.04
N TRP A 500 13.57 -6.50 -21.76
CA TRP A 500 13.82 -5.12 -21.33
C TRP A 500 14.33 -5.08 -19.90
N SER A 501 13.63 -5.75 -18.98
CA SER A 501 14.01 -5.90 -17.58
C SER A 501 15.39 -6.55 -17.44
N LEU A 502 15.68 -7.57 -18.23
CA LEU A 502 17.01 -8.18 -18.27
C LEU A 502 18.11 -7.17 -18.63
N SER A 503 17.86 -6.30 -19.62
CA SER A 503 18.83 -5.27 -20.01
C SER A 503 19.08 -4.25 -18.89
N GLN A 504 18.03 -3.90 -18.12
CA GLN A 504 18.16 -3.06 -16.92
C GLN A 504 18.99 -3.75 -15.83
N VAL A 505 18.69 -5.02 -15.53
CA VAL A 505 19.45 -5.81 -14.54
C VAL A 505 20.92 -5.91 -14.96
N MET A 506 21.22 -6.12 -16.25
CA MET A 506 22.61 -6.14 -16.74
C MET A 506 23.30 -4.80 -16.54
N ALA A 507 22.61 -3.69 -16.83
CA ALA A 507 23.17 -2.35 -16.62
C ALA A 507 23.48 -2.09 -15.13
N ASP A 508 22.60 -2.51 -14.23
CA ASP A 508 22.81 -2.40 -12.78
C ASP A 508 24.00 -3.24 -12.32
N VAL A 509 24.09 -4.50 -12.77
CA VAL A 509 25.24 -5.38 -12.45
C VAL A 509 26.54 -4.76 -12.91
N MET A 510 26.60 -4.19 -14.12
CA MET A 510 27.82 -3.56 -14.64
C MET A 510 28.19 -2.29 -13.86
N THR A 511 27.20 -1.50 -13.45
CA THR A 511 27.39 -0.30 -12.61
C THR A 511 27.94 -0.68 -11.24
N LEU A 512 27.32 -1.67 -10.58
CA LEU A 512 27.77 -2.22 -9.30
C LEU A 512 29.17 -2.86 -9.42
N TYR A 513 29.44 -3.54 -10.52
CA TYR A 513 30.77 -4.07 -10.80
C TYR A 513 31.80 -2.97 -11.04
N ALA A 514 31.43 -1.81 -11.57
CA ALA A 514 32.32 -0.65 -11.67
C ALA A 514 32.62 -0.01 -10.30
N GLY A 515 31.78 -0.26 -9.29
CA GLY A 515 31.86 0.30 -7.95
C GLY A 515 30.97 1.52 -7.73
N ASP A 516 30.07 1.79 -8.68
CA ASP A 516 29.08 2.85 -8.62
C ASP A 516 27.74 2.31 -8.12
N GLU A 517 26.83 3.21 -7.71
CA GLU A 517 25.50 2.86 -7.22
C GLU A 517 24.42 3.19 -8.27
N PRO A 518 23.60 2.21 -8.72
CA PRO A 518 22.48 2.47 -9.61
C PRO A 518 21.40 3.35 -8.97
N GLY A 519 20.52 3.94 -9.79
CA GLY A 519 19.32 4.67 -9.30
C GLY A 519 18.28 3.74 -8.68
N ARG A 520 17.51 4.21 -7.68
CA ARG A 520 16.54 3.40 -6.91
C ARG A 520 15.53 2.71 -7.84
N PRO A 521 15.30 1.38 -7.73
CA PRO A 521 14.32 0.69 -8.55
C PRO A 521 12.92 1.08 -8.10
N LEU A 522 11.97 1.01 -9.03
CA LEU A 522 10.55 1.13 -8.71
C LEU A 522 10.02 -0.22 -8.20
N PRO A 523 9.21 -0.23 -7.12
CA PRO A 523 8.56 -1.45 -6.65
C PRO A 523 7.60 -2.02 -7.69
N PHE A 524 7.60 -3.34 -7.88
CA PHE A 524 6.63 -3.98 -8.78
C PHE A 524 5.20 -3.94 -8.22
N ALA A 525 5.05 -3.74 -6.91
CA ALA A 525 3.77 -3.55 -6.24
C ALA A 525 2.95 -2.43 -6.92
N ASP A 526 3.61 -1.32 -7.30
CA ASP A 526 3.00 -0.17 -7.99
C ASP A 526 2.34 -0.59 -9.32
N TYR A 527 2.98 -1.49 -10.07
CA TYR A 527 2.41 -2.02 -11.31
C TYR A 527 1.21 -2.93 -11.05
N THR A 528 1.27 -3.79 -10.04
CA THR A 528 0.15 -4.65 -9.68
C THR A 528 -1.04 -3.88 -9.12
N GLU A 529 -0.80 -2.78 -8.42
CA GLU A 529 -1.83 -1.87 -7.95
C GLU A 529 -2.50 -1.15 -9.12
N TRP A 530 -1.72 -0.56 -10.03
CA TRP A 530 -2.23 0.04 -11.27
C TRP A 530 -3.06 -0.95 -12.10
N LEU A 531 -2.60 -2.19 -12.22
CA LEU A 531 -3.30 -3.23 -13.00
C LEU A 531 -4.66 -3.59 -12.37
N ARG A 532 -4.74 -3.60 -11.03
CA ARG A 532 -5.98 -3.90 -10.29
C ARG A 532 -7.06 -2.84 -10.49
N GLU A 533 -6.68 -1.59 -10.78
CA GLU A 533 -7.62 -0.49 -11.03
C GLU A 533 -8.24 -0.52 -12.44
N LYS A 534 -7.72 -1.35 -13.35
CA LYS A 534 -8.20 -1.42 -14.74
C LYS A 534 -9.48 -2.26 -14.86
N ASP A 535 -10.42 -1.76 -15.65
CA ASP A 535 -11.66 -2.49 -15.98
C ASP A 535 -11.40 -3.52 -17.08
N THR A 536 -11.22 -4.77 -16.64
CA THR A 536 -11.00 -5.90 -17.55
C THR A 536 -12.16 -6.17 -18.50
N ALA A 537 -13.40 -5.81 -18.15
CA ALA A 537 -14.56 -6.01 -19.01
C ALA A 537 -14.53 -5.05 -20.22
N VAL A 538 -14.05 -3.82 -20.02
CA VAL A 538 -13.87 -2.83 -21.09
C VAL A 538 -12.80 -3.32 -22.08
N SER A 539 -11.62 -3.72 -21.60
CA SER A 539 -10.57 -4.28 -22.47
C SER A 539 -11.04 -5.53 -23.21
N LEU A 540 -11.76 -6.43 -22.53
CA LEU A 540 -12.29 -7.64 -23.16
C LEU A 540 -13.29 -7.32 -24.28
N ALA A 541 -14.20 -6.38 -24.05
CA ALA A 541 -15.17 -5.96 -25.06
C ALA A 541 -14.49 -5.34 -26.30
N TRP A 542 -13.45 -4.53 -26.08
CA TRP A 542 -12.65 -3.97 -27.18
C TRP A 542 -11.97 -5.07 -28.00
N TRP A 543 -11.29 -6.02 -27.34
CA TRP A 543 -10.62 -7.14 -28.02
C TRP A 543 -11.60 -8.05 -28.78
N GLN A 544 -12.78 -8.30 -28.21
CA GLN A 544 -13.85 -9.04 -28.89
C GLN A 544 -14.34 -8.31 -30.15
N GLY A 545 -14.47 -6.97 -30.08
CA GLY A 545 -14.79 -6.14 -31.25
C GLY A 545 -13.70 -6.16 -32.32
N ALA A 546 -12.44 -5.94 -31.91
CA ALA A 546 -11.29 -5.89 -32.81
C ALA A 546 -11.07 -7.21 -33.59
N LEU A 547 -11.35 -8.36 -32.95
CA LEU A 547 -11.19 -9.69 -33.53
C LEU A 547 -12.49 -10.27 -34.09
N ALA A 548 -13.61 -9.53 -34.06
CA ALA A 548 -14.90 -10.03 -34.52
C ALA A 548 -14.86 -10.49 -35.98
N GLY A 549 -15.36 -11.70 -36.25
CA GLY A 549 -15.42 -12.26 -37.59
C GLY A 549 -14.12 -12.89 -38.11
N PHE A 550 -13.04 -12.92 -37.32
CA PHE A 550 -11.86 -13.73 -37.63
C PHE A 550 -11.99 -15.11 -36.98
N ASP A 551 -12.47 -16.10 -37.73
CA ASP A 551 -12.83 -17.43 -37.24
C ASP A 551 -11.84 -18.54 -37.62
N ARG A 552 -10.82 -18.23 -38.44
CA ARG A 552 -9.90 -19.22 -39.02
C ARG A 552 -8.48 -18.66 -39.09
N PRO A 553 -7.44 -19.45 -38.75
CA PRO A 553 -6.06 -19.02 -38.91
C PRO A 553 -5.70 -18.87 -40.39
N ASN A 554 -4.86 -17.89 -40.72
CA ASN A 554 -4.29 -17.76 -42.06
C ASN A 554 -3.39 -18.97 -42.37
N HIS A 555 -3.68 -19.68 -43.46
CA HIS A 555 -2.95 -20.90 -43.82
C HIS A 555 -1.76 -20.57 -44.73
N ILE A 556 -0.54 -20.86 -44.28
CA ILE A 556 0.68 -20.64 -45.07
C ILE A 556 1.18 -22.00 -45.59
N ASP A 557 0.97 -22.27 -46.87
CA ASP A 557 1.50 -23.46 -47.55
C ASP A 557 2.98 -23.25 -47.92
N LEU A 558 3.89 -23.55 -46.97
CA LEU A 558 5.33 -23.65 -47.26
C LEU A 558 5.72 -25.10 -47.53
N PRO A 559 6.63 -25.38 -48.50
CA PRO A 559 7.15 -26.72 -48.70
C PRO A 559 7.94 -27.16 -47.46
N ALA A 560 7.29 -27.96 -46.61
CA ALA A 560 7.91 -28.52 -45.41
C ALA A 560 9.04 -29.48 -45.82
N GLY A 561 10.27 -29.13 -45.48
CA GLY A 561 11.39 -30.07 -45.55
C GLY A 561 11.06 -31.30 -44.70
N LYS A 562 11.36 -32.50 -45.20
CA LYS A 562 11.15 -33.73 -44.45
C LYS A 562 11.94 -33.68 -43.13
N GLY A 563 11.22 -33.68 -42.01
CA GLY A 563 11.68 -34.19 -40.72
C GLY A 563 12.54 -33.24 -39.90
N GLY A 564 11.89 -32.62 -38.91
CA GLY A 564 12.53 -32.06 -37.73
C GLY A 564 11.52 -31.24 -36.93
N GLU A 565 11.16 -31.70 -35.72
CA GLU A 565 10.77 -30.77 -34.66
C GLU A 565 11.98 -29.87 -34.41
N GLY A 566 11.82 -28.55 -34.50
CA GLY A 566 12.94 -27.63 -34.30
C GLY A 566 12.66 -26.17 -34.63
N PHE A 567 13.47 -25.30 -34.06
CA PHE A 567 13.52 -23.87 -34.32
C PHE A 567 14.60 -23.56 -35.37
N GLY A 568 14.29 -22.71 -36.35
CA GLY A 568 15.24 -22.22 -37.35
C GLY A 568 15.28 -20.70 -37.34
N GLU A 569 16.49 -20.13 -37.38
CA GLU A 569 16.70 -18.68 -37.40
C GLU A 569 17.30 -18.24 -38.74
N THR A 570 16.84 -17.10 -39.25
CA THR A 570 17.49 -16.40 -40.35
C THR A 570 17.59 -14.92 -40.02
N VAL A 571 18.76 -14.32 -40.27
CA VAL A 571 19.02 -12.91 -39.98
C VAL A 571 19.17 -12.16 -41.31
N LEU A 572 18.25 -11.21 -41.54
CA LEU A 572 18.34 -10.28 -42.66
C LEU A 572 18.91 -8.95 -42.16
N HIS A 573 20.09 -8.57 -42.65
CA HIS A 573 20.67 -7.26 -42.36
C HIS A 573 20.21 -6.23 -43.39
N LEU A 574 19.57 -5.16 -42.93
CA LEU A 574 19.28 -3.98 -43.74
C LEU A 574 20.53 -3.08 -43.75
N ASP A 575 20.92 -2.60 -44.93
CA ASP A 575 22.00 -1.62 -45.03
C ASP A 575 21.58 -0.26 -44.44
N SER A 576 22.56 0.64 -44.28
CA SER A 576 22.34 1.96 -43.69
C SER A 576 21.42 2.83 -44.53
N GLU A 577 21.50 2.72 -45.86
CA GLU A 577 20.68 3.51 -46.78
C GLU A 577 19.19 3.14 -46.64
N LEU A 578 18.88 1.84 -46.70
CA LEU A 578 17.53 1.33 -46.53
C LEU A 578 16.98 1.63 -45.13
N SER A 579 17.82 1.52 -44.09
CA SER A 579 17.44 1.88 -42.72
C SER A 579 17.07 3.36 -42.60
N HIS A 580 17.83 4.26 -43.22
CA HIS A 580 17.51 5.68 -43.24
C HIS A 580 16.23 5.99 -44.03
N HIS A 581 16.01 5.30 -45.15
CA HIS A 581 14.76 5.44 -45.92
C HIS A 581 13.54 4.97 -45.13
N LEU A 582 13.64 3.86 -44.40
CA LEU A 582 12.57 3.38 -43.51
C LEU A 582 12.24 4.40 -42.42
N GLN A 583 13.26 4.96 -41.76
CA GLN A 583 13.06 6.00 -40.76
C GLN A 583 12.42 7.27 -41.34
N ARG A 584 12.78 7.64 -42.58
CA ARG A 584 12.17 8.79 -43.27
C ARG A 584 10.73 8.53 -43.64
N ALA A 585 10.43 7.37 -44.21
CA ALA A 585 9.08 6.96 -44.54
C ALA A 585 8.17 6.94 -43.30
N ALA A 586 8.67 6.46 -42.16
CA ALA A 586 7.93 6.47 -40.90
C ALA A 586 7.55 7.91 -40.49
N ARG A 587 8.50 8.84 -40.56
CA ARG A 587 8.25 10.27 -40.27
C ARG A 587 7.25 10.90 -41.25
N ASP A 588 7.40 10.66 -42.54
CA ASP A 588 6.54 11.23 -43.58
C ASP A 588 5.08 10.71 -43.47
N LEU A 589 4.94 9.47 -43.02
CA LEU A 589 3.64 8.83 -42.75
C LEU A 589 3.14 9.04 -41.31
N LYS A 590 3.86 9.82 -40.48
CA LYS A 590 3.53 10.08 -39.08
C LYS A 590 3.30 8.81 -38.24
N THR A 591 4.15 7.81 -38.46
CA THR A 591 4.08 6.51 -37.80
C THR A 591 5.45 6.08 -37.25
N THR A 592 5.56 4.86 -36.74
CA THR A 592 6.82 4.29 -36.27
C THR A 592 7.39 3.26 -37.26
N PRO A 593 8.72 3.03 -37.27
CA PRO A 593 9.31 1.96 -38.07
C PRO A 593 8.71 0.57 -37.76
N GLY A 594 8.31 0.34 -36.50
CA GLY A 594 7.65 -0.90 -36.08
C GLY A 594 6.31 -1.11 -36.80
N ILE A 595 5.46 -0.09 -36.85
CA ILE A 595 4.18 -0.16 -37.58
C ILE A 595 4.42 -0.40 -39.07
N LEU A 596 5.40 0.28 -39.69
CA LEU A 596 5.73 0.03 -41.09
C LEU A 596 6.11 -1.43 -41.34
N LEU A 597 6.95 -2.01 -40.49
CA LEU A 597 7.36 -3.41 -40.61
C LEU A 597 6.19 -4.36 -40.38
N GLN A 598 5.29 -4.07 -39.44
CA GLN A 598 4.05 -4.83 -39.23
C GLN A 598 3.13 -4.77 -40.45
N THR A 599 2.98 -3.58 -41.07
CA THR A 599 2.18 -3.45 -42.31
C THR A 599 2.82 -4.21 -43.48
N VAL A 600 4.15 -4.14 -43.63
CA VAL A 600 4.89 -4.94 -44.63
C VAL A 600 4.66 -6.43 -44.39
N TRP A 601 4.75 -6.87 -43.12
CA TRP A 601 4.56 -8.26 -42.74
C TRP A 601 3.14 -8.76 -43.05
N GLY A 602 2.11 -8.03 -42.61
CA GLY A 602 0.72 -8.40 -42.90
C GLY A 602 0.40 -8.40 -44.40
N ASN A 603 0.92 -7.43 -45.16
CA ASN A 603 0.76 -7.41 -46.61
C ASN A 603 1.47 -8.61 -47.28
N LEU A 604 2.66 -8.97 -46.80
CA LEU A 604 3.40 -10.14 -47.28
C LEU A 604 2.62 -11.43 -47.01
N VAL A 605 2.17 -11.63 -45.77
CA VAL A 605 1.38 -12.81 -45.39
C VAL A 605 0.10 -12.89 -46.23
N SER A 606 -0.62 -11.79 -46.40
CA SER A 606 -1.82 -11.71 -47.25
C SER A 606 -1.55 -12.16 -48.70
N ARG A 607 -0.40 -11.77 -49.27
CA ARG A 607 -0.03 -12.20 -50.63
C ARG A 607 0.38 -13.67 -50.71
N ILE A 608 0.95 -14.23 -49.64
CA ILE A 608 1.39 -15.62 -49.60
C ILE A 608 0.18 -16.55 -49.42
N THR A 609 -0.74 -16.21 -48.52
CA THR A 609 -1.91 -17.06 -48.24
C THR A 609 -3.07 -16.82 -49.22
N GLY A 610 -3.12 -15.64 -49.84
CA GLY A 610 -4.28 -15.20 -50.62
C GLY A 610 -5.43 -14.66 -49.77
N ASP A 611 -5.30 -14.69 -48.44
CA ASP A 611 -6.28 -14.09 -47.53
C ASP A 611 -6.12 -12.58 -47.50
N SER A 612 -7.24 -11.87 -47.51
CA SER A 612 -7.27 -10.42 -47.39
C SER A 612 -7.46 -9.92 -45.96
N ASP A 613 -7.69 -10.81 -44.99
CA ASP A 613 -7.78 -10.51 -43.56
C ASP A 613 -6.75 -11.36 -42.82
N VAL A 614 -5.73 -10.71 -42.27
CA VAL A 614 -4.56 -11.36 -41.69
C VAL A 614 -4.41 -11.01 -40.23
N VAL A 615 -4.21 -12.01 -39.37
CA VAL A 615 -3.89 -11.82 -37.94
C VAL A 615 -2.53 -12.43 -37.61
N PHE A 616 -1.69 -11.66 -36.92
CA PHE A 616 -0.41 -12.13 -36.37
C PHE A 616 -0.15 -11.54 -34.99
N GLY A 617 0.72 -12.18 -34.21
CA GLY A 617 1.11 -11.67 -32.89
C GLY A 617 2.15 -10.55 -32.99
N ASN A 618 1.98 -9.52 -32.16
CA ASN A 618 2.98 -8.48 -31.95
C ASN A 618 3.37 -8.43 -30.47
N VAL A 619 4.67 -8.48 -30.20
CA VAL A 619 5.20 -8.32 -28.84
C VAL A 619 5.26 -6.84 -28.51
N VAL A 620 4.56 -6.43 -27.46
CA VAL A 620 4.59 -5.07 -26.90
C VAL A 620 5.34 -5.07 -25.57
N SER A 621 5.85 -3.91 -25.14
CA SER A 621 6.60 -3.80 -23.88
C SER A 621 5.73 -4.02 -22.63
N GLY A 622 4.42 -3.71 -22.70
CA GLY A 622 3.49 -3.75 -21.57
C GLY A 622 3.84 -2.80 -20.43
N ARG A 623 4.53 -1.70 -20.74
CA ARG A 623 4.95 -0.68 -19.77
C ARG A 623 4.07 0.57 -19.90
N PRO A 624 3.06 0.78 -19.03
CA PRO A 624 2.13 1.89 -19.14
C PRO A 624 2.77 3.24 -18.81
N ALA A 625 2.46 4.26 -19.61
CA ALA A 625 3.01 5.61 -19.44
C ALA A 625 2.46 6.33 -18.19
N GLU A 626 1.33 5.87 -17.64
CA GLU A 626 0.72 6.40 -16.42
C GLU A 626 1.55 6.12 -15.17
N ILE A 627 2.49 5.17 -15.22
CA ILE A 627 3.42 4.89 -14.13
C ILE A 627 4.75 5.59 -14.42
N PRO A 628 5.08 6.70 -13.71
CA PRO A 628 6.29 7.47 -14.00
C PRO A 628 7.56 6.64 -13.80
N GLY A 629 8.36 6.51 -14.86
CA GLY A 629 9.65 5.80 -14.82
C GLY A 629 9.54 4.27 -14.91
N ILE A 630 8.40 3.74 -15.34
CA ILE A 630 8.14 2.31 -15.57
C ILE A 630 9.22 1.60 -16.40
N GLU A 631 9.97 2.34 -17.22
CA GLU A 631 11.06 1.82 -18.04
C GLU A 631 12.23 1.28 -17.21
N ARG A 632 12.35 1.69 -15.93
CA ARG A 632 13.36 1.19 -14.99
C ARG A 632 12.85 0.07 -14.09
N MET A 633 11.56 -0.22 -14.12
CA MET A 633 10.97 -1.27 -13.28
C MET A 633 11.38 -2.65 -13.79
N VAL A 634 11.77 -3.56 -12.90
CA VAL A 634 12.18 -4.93 -13.23
C VAL A 634 11.03 -5.88 -12.96
N GLY A 635 10.69 -6.70 -13.95
CA GLY A 635 9.55 -7.63 -13.93
C GLY A 635 9.21 -8.18 -15.31
N LEU A 636 8.11 -8.93 -15.40
CA LEU A 636 7.56 -9.43 -16.65
C LEU A 636 6.40 -8.53 -17.11
N PHE A 637 6.65 -7.71 -18.12
CA PHE A 637 5.67 -6.77 -18.68
C PHE A 637 5.27 -7.11 -20.11
N ILE A 638 6.20 -7.68 -20.90
CA ILE A 638 5.95 -7.94 -22.32
C ILE A 638 4.62 -8.65 -22.53
N ASN A 639 3.86 -8.27 -23.54
CA ASN A 639 2.64 -8.99 -23.88
C ASN A 639 2.64 -9.30 -25.37
N THR A 640 2.02 -10.42 -25.76
CA THR A 640 1.80 -10.73 -27.18
C THR A 640 0.36 -10.43 -27.51
N VAL A 641 0.14 -9.38 -28.28
CA VAL A 641 -1.19 -8.90 -28.65
C VAL A 641 -1.43 -9.14 -30.15
N PRO A 642 -2.65 -9.52 -30.56
CA PRO A 642 -2.93 -9.70 -31.97
C PRO A 642 -2.92 -8.37 -32.72
N VAL A 643 -2.45 -8.43 -33.96
CA VAL A 643 -2.53 -7.37 -34.96
C VAL A 643 -3.32 -7.92 -36.12
N ARG A 644 -4.47 -7.30 -36.42
CA ARG A 644 -5.32 -7.65 -37.55
C ARG A 644 -5.17 -6.62 -38.65
N ILE A 645 -4.95 -7.07 -39.88
CA ILE A 645 -4.79 -6.21 -41.05
C ILE A 645 -5.70 -6.73 -42.17
N ALA A 646 -6.68 -5.92 -42.55
CA ALA A 646 -7.52 -6.17 -43.71
C ALA A 646 -6.93 -5.45 -44.94
N THR A 647 -6.36 -6.19 -45.89
CA THR A 647 -5.63 -5.68 -47.06
C THR A 647 -6.53 -5.41 -48.28
N GLN A 648 -7.77 -5.90 -48.28
CA GLN A 648 -8.68 -5.78 -49.41
C GLN A 648 -8.92 -4.31 -49.80
N ASP A 649 -8.73 -4.00 -51.08
CA ASP A 649 -9.02 -2.69 -51.68
C ASP A 649 -8.32 -1.48 -51.01
N LYS A 650 -7.27 -1.72 -50.22
CA LYS A 650 -6.50 -0.67 -49.52
C LYS A 650 -5.09 -0.52 -50.08
N SER A 651 -4.66 0.72 -50.24
CA SER A 651 -3.27 1.07 -50.52
C SER A 651 -2.39 0.84 -49.30
N PHE A 652 -1.08 0.69 -49.51
CA PHE A 652 -0.13 0.54 -48.40
C PHE A 652 -0.20 1.72 -47.42
N LYS A 653 -0.42 2.94 -47.93
CA LYS A 653 -0.53 4.14 -47.09
C LYS A 653 -1.76 4.11 -46.19
N GLU A 654 -2.89 3.60 -46.69
CA GLU A 654 -4.12 3.43 -45.90
C GLU A 654 -3.92 2.37 -44.81
N LEU A 655 -3.28 1.25 -45.13
CA LEU A 655 -2.96 0.21 -44.14
C LEU A 655 -2.07 0.72 -43.01
N VAL A 656 -1.06 1.55 -43.33
CA VAL A 656 -0.19 2.17 -42.32
C VAL A 656 -0.98 3.12 -41.43
N ALA A 657 -1.86 3.94 -42.00
CA ALA A 657 -2.65 4.91 -41.25
C ALA A 657 -3.61 4.21 -40.28
N GLU A 658 -4.35 3.22 -40.75
CA GLU A 658 -5.29 2.43 -39.95
C GLU A 658 -4.57 1.67 -38.81
N LEU A 659 -3.43 1.04 -39.10
CA LEU A 659 -2.65 0.36 -38.07
C LEU A 659 -2.06 1.34 -37.04
N THR A 660 -1.75 2.57 -37.44
CA THR A 660 -1.27 3.62 -36.52
C THR A 660 -2.38 4.07 -35.57
N GLU A 661 -3.60 4.23 -36.07
CA GLU A 661 -4.78 4.59 -35.28
C GLU A 661 -5.14 3.48 -34.28
N VAL A 662 -5.27 2.24 -34.77
CA VAL A 662 -5.57 1.06 -33.93
C VAL A 662 -4.48 0.83 -32.87
N GLN A 663 -3.21 1.10 -33.19
CA GLN A 663 -2.13 1.01 -32.21
C GLN A 663 -2.28 2.00 -31.05
N GLY A 664 -2.82 3.20 -31.31
CA GLY A 664 -3.11 4.20 -30.29
C GLY A 664 -4.26 3.75 -29.37
N GLU A 665 -5.38 3.33 -29.96
CA GLU A 665 -6.53 2.80 -29.21
C GLU A 665 -6.15 1.57 -28.38
N ARG A 666 -5.35 0.67 -28.96
CA ARG A 666 -4.87 -0.53 -28.27
C ARG A 666 -4.05 -0.22 -27.02
N GLN A 667 -3.36 0.91 -26.93
CA GLN A 667 -2.58 1.21 -25.72
C GLN A 667 -3.47 1.40 -24.47
N GLU A 668 -4.76 1.67 -24.66
CA GLU A 668 -5.73 1.83 -23.58
C GLU A 668 -6.32 0.49 -23.09
N HIS A 669 -6.07 -0.63 -23.81
CA HIS A 669 -6.74 -1.92 -23.63
C HIS A 669 -5.79 -3.10 -23.50
#